data_AF-K9GM23-F1
#
_entry.id   AF-K9GM23-F1
#
_cell.length_a   1.000
_cell.length_b   1.000
_cell.length_c   1.000
_cell.angle_alpha   90.00
_cell.angle_beta   90.00
_cell.angle_gamma   90.00
#
_symmetry.space_group_name_H-M   'P 1'
#
loop_
_entity.id
_entity.type
_entity.pdbx_description
1 polymer ?
#
loop_
_entity_poly.entity_id
_entity_poly.type
_entity_poly.pdbx_seq_one_letter_code
_entity_poly.pdbx_strand_id
1 'polypeptide(L)'
;MSEPESPAQVPDDQPNPVIVGPGLKALKNEAYAQATNATPSLEKISNEAPSYFDNLPGAKAVTTDPSETKPQSAQTEGRASSGMDLLRRLSLTSNSPMSTEVDPRVQHPGLRLSGRLISAAFCIPYKLKFRSGSDWTLKSRSGTSALFDSFANLASDETSWSHTLVGWTGEVEPDMDMKLSLQQLHANSTVKAPLIPSNLVANQPLNKAAAPVPVDGTKKPPAHPLVEGISVTQRDRERLDEQLSSGRHGRVLPVWLSDESEEPEDTILLKDQGRWRRYAERELYPLLHYKQHGPTDGRSERRWWADYVRLNQLFADRIVQEYQEGDVVWVHDYHLFLLPSMLRQLIPNIYVGFFLHSPFPSSEFVRCLAKRKEILEGVLGANMIGFQTFSYSRHFTSCCTRVLGFESNSAGVDAYGAHVAVDVFPIGIDAHSIQKAAFGAPDIEKTVLGIRKLYAGKKIIVGRDRLDSVRGVAQKLQAFEIFLERYPEWRDKVVLIQVTSPTSVEEEKEDPENKIAGQISNLVSTINGRFGSLSFSPVQYYPQYLSPREYFALLRVADVGLITTVRDGMNTTSLEYIVCQHTNHSPLILSEFSGTAGTLPSAIHINPWDMVGVAGAINQALNMPDEQRKEQHLKLYKHVVTNTVSMWSRQYLNRLLTNLSSFDQSVATPALDRAKLMKQYRKARRRLFMFDYDGTLTPIVKDPQAAIPSDRVLRTLKSLSADPRNAVWIISGRDQAFLDEWMGHIPELGLSAEHGCFIRKPGSEDWENLAERSNMGWQKEVVDVFQHYTERTQGSFIERKRVALTWHYRRADPEYGAFQARECRKALEDTVAKRWDVEVMAGKANLEVRPTFVNKGFIATRLVNEYGTAPGKTPEFILCLGDDFTDEDMFRALKKFDLPRDHVYSVTVGASSKQTDASWHLLEPADVIGSIQMLFSSANQDH
;
A
#
# COMPACT_ATOMS: atom_id res chain seq x y z
N MET A 1 43.27 12.90 44.91
CA MET A 1 42.17 12.55 45.83
C MET A 1 41.08 12.01 44.94
N SER A 2 40.83 10.71 44.82
CA SER A 2 40.85 9.60 45.78
C SER A 2 41.15 8.28 45.05
N GLU A 3 41.76 7.33 45.77
CA GLU A 3 42.01 5.94 45.36
C GLU A 3 40.72 5.14 45.13
N PRO A 4 40.76 4.00 44.41
CA PRO A 4 39.62 3.13 44.20
C PRO A 4 39.49 2.06 45.30
N GLU A 5 38.33 1.96 45.93
CA GLU A 5 37.94 0.82 46.77
C GLU A 5 37.30 -0.31 45.93
N SER A 6 37.56 -1.53 46.38
CA SER A 6 37.11 -2.83 45.86
C SER A 6 35.59 -3.01 45.74
N PRO A 7 35.09 -3.82 44.78
CA PRO A 7 33.67 -4.16 44.71
C PRO A 7 33.27 -5.23 45.74
N ALA A 8 32.16 -4.96 46.42
CA ALA A 8 31.49 -5.86 47.36
C ALA A 8 30.84 -7.07 46.68
N GLN A 9 30.84 -8.19 47.40
CA GLN A 9 30.24 -9.48 47.04
C GLN A 9 28.71 -9.41 46.98
N VAL A 10 28.12 -10.13 46.01
CA VAL A 10 26.66 -10.32 45.84
C VAL A 10 26.22 -11.57 46.65
N PRO A 11 25.09 -11.55 47.37
CA PRO A 11 24.56 -12.70 48.13
C PRO A 11 24.04 -13.86 47.26
N ASP A 12 24.12 -15.08 47.80
CA ASP A 12 23.99 -16.39 47.12
C ASP A 12 22.57 -16.86 46.69
N ASP A 13 21.53 -16.03 46.68
CA ASP A 13 20.14 -16.54 46.55
C ASP A 13 19.25 -15.85 45.48
N GLN A 14 19.72 -15.77 44.23
CA GLN A 14 18.87 -15.49 43.07
C GLN A 14 19.07 -16.50 41.93
N PRO A 15 17.99 -17.04 41.31
CA PRO A 15 18.10 -17.86 40.12
C PRO A 15 18.54 -17.01 38.91
N ASN A 16 19.57 -17.50 38.21
CA ASN A 16 20.21 -16.86 37.05
C ASN A 16 19.23 -16.36 35.98
N PRO A 17 19.41 -15.13 35.44
CA PRO A 17 18.78 -14.76 34.18
C PRO A 17 19.40 -15.56 33.03
N VAL A 18 18.55 -16.22 32.24
CA VAL A 18 18.94 -16.96 31.02
C VAL A 18 19.49 -15.98 29.99
N ILE A 19 20.78 -16.06 29.72
CA ILE A 19 21.49 -15.30 28.68
C ILE A 19 21.18 -15.94 27.32
N VAL A 20 20.58 -15.17 26.42
CA VAL A 20 20.39 -15.52 25.01
C VAL A 20 21.51 -14.87 24.18
N GLY A 21 22.34 -15.70 23.55
CA GLY A 21 23.26 -15.31 22.47
C GLY A 21 24.75 -15.59 22.77
N PRO A 22 25.49 -16.27 21.87
CA PRO A 22 26.93 -16.46 22.06
C PRO A 22 27.67 -15.17 21.68
N GLY A 23 28.23 -14.51 22.69
CA GLY A 23 29.22 -13.45 22.51
C GLY A 23 30.53 -14.02 21.98
N LEU A 24 31.06 -13.40 20.93
CA LEU A 24 32.44 -13.55 20.46
C LEU A 24 33.41 -13.30 21.62
N LYS A 25 33.87 -14.36 22.31
CA LYS A 25 35.09 -14.33 23.15
C LYS A 25 35.52 -15.71 23.67
N ALA A 26 35.48 -16.73 22.83
CA ALA A 26 36.27 -17.95 23.06
C ALA A 26 36.32 -18.79 21.79
N LEU A 27 37.37 -18.64 20.99
CA LEU A 27 38.04 -19.72 20.26
C LEU A 27 39.31 -19.15 19.61
N LYS A 28 40.41 -19.83 19.90
CA LYS A 28 41.79 -19.47 19.58
C LYS A 28 42.08 -19.62 18.08
N ASN A 29 43.20 -19.02 17.66
CA ASN A 29 43.78 -18.87 16.31
C ASN A 29 44.02 -20.14 15.46
N GLU A 30 43.32 -21.26 15.67
CA GLU A 30 43.45 -22.47 14.86
C GLU A 30 42.26 -22.70 13.89
N ALA A 31 41.14 -21.99 14.06
CA ALA A 31 39.99 -22.09 13.14
C ALA A 31 40.20 -21.34 11.80
N TYR A 32 41.15 -20.39 11.75
CA TYR A 32 41.43 -19.59 10.54
C TYR A 32 42.35 -20.29 9.52
N ALA A 33 43.01 -21.39 9.91
CA ALA A 33 43.93 -22.12 9.04
C ALA A 33 43.28 -23.32 8.31
N GLN A 34 42.08 -23.75 8.72
CA GLN A 34 41.35 -24.86 8.06
C GLN A 34 40.27 -24.39 7.08
N ALA A 35 39.84 -23.12 7.14
CA ALA A 35 38.84 -22.57 6.21
C ALA A 35 39.42 -22.16 4.84
N THR A 36 40.74 -22.17 4.66
CA THR A 36 41.44 -21.78 3.42
C THR A 36 41.65 -22.93 2.42
N ASN A 37 41.27 -24.18 2.75
CA ASN A 37 41.50 -25.35 1.90
C ASN A 37 40.25 -25.94 1.20
N ALA A 38 39.11 -25.24 1.20
CA ALA A 38 37.86 -25.73 0.60
C ALA A 38 37.27 -24.81 -0.49
N THR A 39 38.11 -24.05 -1.19
CA THR A 39 37.69 -23.25 -2.36
C THR A 39 38.65 -23.54 -3.52
N PRO A 40 38.19 -24.03 -4.68
CA PRO A 40 39.06 -24.22 -5.83
C PRO A 40 39.62 -22.87 -6.30
N SER A 41 40.93 -22.84 -6.58
CA SER A 41 41.70 -21.70 -7.07
C SER A 41 41.12 -21.11 -8.37
N LEU A 42 40.85 -19.81 -8.35
CA LEU A 42 40.56 -18.98 -9.53
C LEU A 42 41.86 -18.64 -10.28
N GLU A 43 42.34 -19.58 -11.09
CA GLU A 43 43.23 -19.25 -12.21
C GLU A 43 42.69 -19.96 -13.46
N LYS A 44 42.43 -19.15 -14.51
CA LYS A 44 41.90 -19.49 -15.84
C LYS A 44 40.37 -19.68 -15.94
N ILE A 45 39.64 -18.56 -15.97
CA ILE A 45 38.40 -18.45 -16.76
C ILE A 45 38.48 -17.15 -17.58
N SER A 46 38.33 -17.33 -18.89
CA SER A 46 38.39 -16.34 -19.96
C SER A 46 37.34 -15.24 -19.84
N ASN A 47 37.69 -14.06 -20.37
CA ASN A 47 36.78 -12.95 -20.67
C ASN A 47 35.57 -13.44 -21.48
N GLU A 48 34.42 -13.53 -20.82
CA GLU A 48 33.05 -13.37 -21.36
C GLU A 48 32.06 -13.84 -20.28
N ALA A 49 31.58 -12.90 -19.45
CA ALA A 49 30.46 -13.13 -18.53
C ALA A 49 29.31 -12.18 -18.93
N PRO A 50 28.10 -12.69 -19.26
CA PRO A 50 26.97 -11.84 -19.62
C PRO A 50 26.37 -11.14 -18.40
N SER A 51 25.68 -10.04 -18.67
CA SER A 51 25.07 -9.14 -17.70
C SER A 51 23.95 -9.84 -16.92
N TYR A 52 23.80 -9.50 -15.64
CA TYR A 52 22.72 -9.92 -14.73
C TYR A 52 21.30 -9.68 -15.31
N PHE A 53 21.17 -8.85 -16.34
CA PHE A 53 19.92 -8.50 -17.02
C PHE A 53 19.53 -9.40 -18.20
N ASP A 54 20.36 -10.35 -18.63
CA ASP A 54 20.09 -11.18 -19.82
C ASP A 54 19.13 -12.36 -19.60
N ASN A 55 18.76 -12.65 -18.33
CA ASN A 55 17.89 -13.77 -17.98
C ASN A 55 16.47 -13.35 -17.55
N LEU A 56 15.84 -12.46 -18.33
CA LEU A 56 14.38 -12.28 -18.29
C LEU A 56 13.74 -13.24 -19.31
N PRO A 57 12.75 -14.08 -18.92
CA PRO A 57 12.12 -15.00 -19.85
C PRO A 57 11.16 -14.25 -20.77
N GLY A 58 11.52 -14.06 -22.04
CA GLY A 58 10.64 -13.42 -23.01
C GLY A 58 11.23 -13.05 -24.36
N ALA A 59 12.00 -13.94 -25.01
CA ALA A 59 12.22 -13.90 -26.47
C ALA A 59 13.08 -15.10 -26.92
N LYS A 60 12.44 -16.20 -27.35
CA LYS A 60 13.05 -17.11 -28.32
C LYS A 60 12.06 -17.35 -29.43
N ALA A 61 12.42 -16.87 -30.62
CA ALA A 61 11.67 -17.07 -31.85
C ALA A 61 11.64 -18.57 -32.17
N VAL A 62 10.43 -19.13 -32.23
CA VAL A 62 10.19 -20.47 -32.78
C VAL A 62 9.92 -20.29 -34.27
N THR A 63 10.82 -20.81 -35.10
CA THR A 63 10.59 -21.04 -36.52
C THR A 63 9.54 -22.15 -36.67
N THR A 64 8.38 -21.86 -37.24
CA THR A 64 7.36 -22.87 -37.57
C THR A 64 7.18 -22.99 -39.08
N ASP A 65 7.38 -24.20 -39.59
CA ASP A 65 6.95 -24.69 -40.90
C ASP A 65 5.42 -24.59 -41.06
N PRO A 66 4.88 -24.41 -42.28
CA PRO A 66 3.46 -24.16 -42.49
C PRO A 66 2.71 -25.43 -42.90
N SER A 67 2.38 -26.30 -41.95
CA SER A 67 1.28 -27.27 -42.13
C SER A 67 0.89 -27.89 -40.79
N GLU A 68 -0.23 -27.45 -40.21
CA GLU A 68 -1.26 -28.32 -39.62
C GLU A 68 -2.31 -27.49 -38.86
N THR A 69 -3.56 -27.65 -39.30
CA THR A 69 -4.85 -27.48 -38.61
C THR A 69 -4.95 -26.60 -37.35
N LYS A 70 -5.69 -25.49 -37.51
CA LYS A 70 -6.21 -24.59 -36.47
C LYS A 70 -6.88 -25.34 -35.30
N PRO A 71 -6.60 -25.01 -34.03
CA PRO A 71 -7.53 -25.24 -32.93
C PRO A 71 -8.51 -24.07 -32.79
N GLN A 72 -9.76 -24.40 -32.52
CA GLN A 72 -10.90 -23.51 -32.35
C GLN A 72 -10.75 -22.57 -31.15
N SER A 73 -11.09 -21.31 -31.37
CA SER A 73 -11.26 -20.26 -30.35
C SER A 73 -12.57 -20.47 -29.57
N ALA A 74 -12.52 -21.20 -28.45
CA ALA A 74 -13.66 -21.33 -27.53
C ALA A 74 -13.24 -21.81 -26.12
N GLN A 75 -12.47 -21.03 -25.35
CA GLN A 75 -12.26 -21.31 -23.91
C GLN A 75 -12.12 -20.05 -23.02
N THR A 76 -12.57 -18.88 -23.47
CA THR A 76 -12.50 -17.62 -22.69
C THR A 76 -13.74 -17.32 -21.84
N GLU A 77 -14.79 -18.14 -21.89
CA GLU A 77 -16.10 -17.85 -21.25
C GLU A 77 -16.34 -18.53 -19.88
N GLY A 78 -15.31 -19.08 -19.22
CA GLY A 78 -15.43 -19.65 -17.86
C GLY A 78 -14.99 -18.68 -16.77
N ARG A 79 -15.49 -18.79 -15.52
CA ARG A 79 -14.99 -18.04 -14.33
C ARG A 79 -13.61 -18.55 -13.87
N ALA A 80 -12.76 -17.69 -13.32
CA ALA A 80 -11.44 -18.10 -12.79
C ALA A 80 -11.57 -18.63 -11.36
N SER A 81 -10.97 -19.79 -11.06
CA SER A 81 -11.07 -20.42 -9.73
C SER A 81 -10.00 -19.98 -8.73
N SER A 82 -8.92 -19.34 -9.20
CA SER A 82 -7.81 -18.85 -8.36
C SER A 82 -7.03 -17.71 -9.04
N GLY A 83 -6.24 -16.95 -8.27
CA GLY A 83 -5.35 -15.90 -8.81
C GLY A 83 -4.29 -16.43 -9.79
N MET A 84 -3.87 -17.69 -9.67
CA MET A 84 -2.97 -18.35 -10.64
C MET A 84 -3.68 -18.70 -11.96
N ASP A 85 -4.94 -19.12 -11.90
CA ASP A 85 -5.78 -19.34 -13.10
C ASP A 85 -6.06 -18.00 -13.81
N LEU A 86 -6.22 -16.92 -13.05
CA LEU A 86 -6.29 -15.56 -13.59
C LEU A 86 -5.01 -15.20 -14.35
N LEU A 87 -3.82 -15.28 -13.72
CA LEU A 87 -2.54 -14.97 -14.38
C LEU A 87 -2.34 -15.77 -15.68
N ARG A 88 -2.73 -17.05 -15.69
CA ARG A 88 -2.71 -17.90 -16.89
C ARG A 88 -3.63 -17.35 -17.98
N ARG A 89 -4.88 -17.01 -17.67
CA ARG A 89 -5.84 -16.47 -18.66
C ARG A 89 -5.44 -15.10 -19.19
N LEU A 90 -4.86 -14.28 -18.33
CA LEU A 90 -4.37 -12.95 -18.68
C LEU A 90 -3.12 -13.00 -19.58
N SER A 91 -2.28 -14.01 -19.41
CA SER A 91 -1.16 -14.25 -20.32
C SER A 91 -1.60 -14.66 -21.74
N LEU A 92 -2.84 -15.12 -21.90
CA LEU A 92 -3.42 -15.49 -23.19
C LEU A 92 -4.07 -14.30 -23.93
N THR A 93 -4.44 -13.23 -23.23
CA THR A 93 -5.09 -12.04 -23.81
C THR A 93 -4.12 -10.92 -24.20
N SER A 94 -2.85 -11.00 -23.79
CA SER A 94 -1.86 -9.92 -23.97
C SER A 94 -1.36 -9.68 -25.40
N ASN A 95 -1.77 -10.49 -26.38
CA ASN A 95 -1.21 -10.48 -27.75
C ASN A 95 -2.12 -9.89 -28.85
N SER A 96 -3.26 -9.28 -28.52
CA SER A 96 -4.08 -8.61 -29.54
C SER A 96 -3.71 -7.13 -29.68
N PRO A 97 -3.44 -6.62 -30.91
CA PRO A 97 -3.25 -5.19 -31.12
C PRO A 97 -4.56 -4.47 -30.75
N MET A 98 -4.50 -3.62 -29.72
CA MET A 98 -5.64 -2.80 -29.29
C MET A 98 -5.92 -1.70 -30.32
N SER A 99 -6.69 -2.01 -31.35
CA SER A 99 -7.27 -1.02 -32.26
C SER A 99 -8.76 -0.83 -31.95
N THR A 100 -9.14 0.45 -31.86
CA THR A 100 -10.44 1.05 -31.48
C THR A 100 -10.88 0.88 -30.02
N GLU A 101 -11.28 1.99 -29.40
CA GLU A 101 -11.89 2.03 -28.07
C GLU A 101 -13.32 1.53 -28.20
N VAL A 102 -13.55 0.32 -27.69
CA VAL A 102 -14.89 -0.28 -27.62
C VAL A 102 -15.50 0.20 -26.30
N ASP A 103 -16.77 0.61 -26.34
CA ASP A 103 -17.49 1.07 -25.16
C ASP A 103 -17.38 0.02 -24.03
N PRO A 104 -16.87 0.38 -22.84
CA PRO A 104 -16.66 -0.54 -21.72
C PRO A 104 -17.96 -1.22 -21.28
N ARG A 105 -19.11 -0.57 -21.50
CA ARG A 105 -20.45 -1.15 -21.21
C ARG A 105 -20.77 -2.34 -22.10
N VAL A 106 -20.32 -2.31 -23.35
CA VAL A 106 -20.51 -3.40 -24.33
C VAL A 106 -19.51 -4.51 -24.07
N GLN A 107 -18.27 -4.16 -23.68
CA GLN A 107 -17.22 -5.14 -23.42
C GLN A 107 -17.48 -5.97 -22.16
N HIS A 108 -18.10 -5.37 -21.12
CA HIS A 108 -18.38 -6.03 -19.85
C HIS A 108 -19.86 -5.89 -19.43
N PRO A 109 -20.80 -6.55 -20.13
CA PRO A 109 -22.23 -6.38 -19.87
C PRO A 109 -22.65 -6.85 -18.46
N GLY A 110 -21.89 -7.76 -17.85
CA GLY A 110 -22.16 -8.26 -16.50
C GLY A 110 -21.93 -7.25 -15.37
N LEU A 111 -21.12 -6.20 -15.61
CA LEU A 111 -20.75 -5.22 -14.58
C LEU A 111 -21.76 -4.08 -14.39
N ARG A 112 -22.76 -3.96 -15.28
CA ARG A 112 -23.78 -2.89 -15.27
C ARG A 112 -23.16 -1.48 -15.13
N LEU A 113 -22.10 -1.22 -15.89
CA LEU A 113 -21.38 0.06 -15.84
C LEU A 113 -22.27 1.23 -16.28
N SER A 114 -22.20 2.34 -15.56
CA SER A 114 -22.89 3.59 -15.94
C SER A 114 -22.22 4.27 -17.15
N GLY A 115 -20.92 4.01 -17.35
CA GLY A 115 -20.06 4.74 -18.29
C GLY A 115 -19.44 6.02 -17.70
N ARG A 116 -19.61 6.27 -16.40
CA ARG A 116 -19.00 7.40 -15.69
C ARG A 116 -17.76 6.98 -14.93
N LEU A 117 -16.74 7.85 -14.96
CA LEU A 117 -15.48 7.67 -14.25
C LEU A 117 -15.24 8.87 -13.32
N ILE A 118 -15.14 8.62 -12.03
CA ILE A 118 -14.85 9.64 -11.01
C ILE A 118 -13.39 9.49 -10.58
N SER A 119 -12.52 10.41 -10.99
CA SER A 119 -11.14 10.46 -10.51
C SER A 119 -11.04 11.31 -9.24
N ALA A 120 -10.38 10.81 -8.20
CA ALA A 120 -10.10 11.55 -6.98
C ALA A 120 -8.59 11.82 -6.85
N ALA A 121 -8.21 13.10 -6.84
CA ALA A 121 -6.83 13.54 -6.68
C ALA A 121 -6.73 14.60 -5.58
N PHE A 122 -5.56 14.74 -4.94
CA PHE A 122 -5.40 15.65 -3.81
C PHE A 122 -5.83 17.08 -4.11
N CYS A 123 -5.43 17.67 -5.23
CA CYS A 123 -5.84 19.02 -5.62
C CYS A 123 -6.46 19.06 -7.02
N ILE A 124 -7.35 20.03 -7.24
CA ILE A 124 -7.79 20.43 -8.58
C ILE A 124 -6.64 21.03 -9.42
N PRO A 125 -6.74 21.05 -10.76
CA PRO A 125 -5.68 21.51 -11.66
C PRO A 125 -5.43 23.03 -11.63
N TYR A 126 -6.17 23.77 -10.80
CA TYR A 126 -6.08 25.22 -10.67
C TYR A 126 -5.63 25.63 -9.26
N LYS A 127 -4.94 26.77 -9.21
CA LYS A 127 -4.76 27.62 -8.03
C LYS A 127 -5.83 28.70 -8.08
N LEU A 128 -6.46 28.95 -6.94
CA LEU A 128 -7.60 29.84 -6.85
C LEU A 128 -7.21 31.15 -6.17
N LYS A 129 -7.60 32.27 -6.77
CA LYS A 129 -7.69 33.55 -6.05
C LYS A 129 -9.13 33.96 -5.86
N PHE A 130 -9.43 34.46 -4.68
CA PHE A 130 -10.77 34.80 -4.24
C PHE A 130 -10.95 36.29 -3.97
N ARG A 131 -12.08 36.81 -4.46
CA ARG A 131 -12.64 38.11 -4.10
C ARG A 131 -14.13 37.91 -3.89
N SER A 132 -14.61 38.25 -2.68
CA SER A 132 -16.01 38.06 -2.28
C SER A 132 -16.96 38.72 -3.27
N GLY A 133 -17.97 37.99 -3.73
CA GLY A 133 -18.97 38.54 -4.65
C GLY A 133 -18.54 38.62 -6.12
N SER A 134 -17.33 38.18 -6.49
CA SER A 134 -16.86 38.11 -7.88
C SER A 134 -16.45 36.70 -8.30
N ASP A 135 -16.28 36.51 -9.60
CA ASP A 135 -15.80 35.25 -10.19
C ASP A 135 -14.39 34.88 -9.69
N TRP A 136 -14.14 33.58 -9.56
CA TRP A 136 -12.84 33.08 -9.12
C TRP A 136 -11.79 33.23 -10.22
N THR A 137 -10.58 33.63 -9.82
CA THR A 137 -9.44 33.64 -10.76
C THR A 137 -8.75 32.29 -10.74
N LEU A 138 -8.78 31.60 -11.88
CA LEU A 138 -8.18 30.28 -12.06
C LEU A 138 -6.80 30.40 -12.71
N LYS A 139 -5.75 29.92 -12.03
CA LYS A 139 -4.40 29.80 -12.60
C LYS A 139 -3.96 28.34 -12.63
N SER A 140 -3.43 27.85 -13.75
CA SER A 140 -2.97 26.46 -13.84
C SER A 140 -1.90 26.13 -12.79
N ARG A 141 -2.05 24.95 -12.16
CA ARG A 141 -1.12 24.42 -11.16
C ARG A 141 0.08 23.76 -11.85
N SER A 142 1.29 24.15 -11.45
CA SER A 142 2.53 23.53 -11.91
C SER A 142 2.87 22.26 -11.11
N GLY A 143 3.60 21.34 -11.74
CA GLY A 143 4.26 20.22 -11.05
C GLY A 143 3.66 18.83 -11.28
N THR A 144 2.39 18.71 -11.66
CA THR A 144 1.71 17.42 -11.87
C THR A 144 1.12 17.31 -13.28
N SER A 145 1.95 17.55 -14.29
CA SER A 145 1.52 17.57 -15.70
C SER A 145 0.94 16.23 -16.14
N ALA A 146 1.69 15.13 -15.97
CA ALA A 146 1.25 13.81 -16.47
C ALA A 146 -0.12 13.37 -15.92
N LEU A 147 -0.37 13.55 -14.62
CA LEU A 147 -1.67 13.17 -14.03
C LEU A 147 -2.82 14.04 -14.56
N PHE A 148 -2.63 15.35 -14.66
CA PHE A 148 -3.67 16.24 -15.19
C PHE A 148 -3.87 16.07 -16.70
N ASP A 149 -2.81 15.78 -17.46
CA ASP A 149 -2.91 15.41 -18.86
C ASP A 149 -3.69 14.09 -19.03
N SER A 150 -3.58 13.15 -18.10
CA SER A 150 -4.41 11.93 -18.09
C SER A 150 -5.90 12.25 -17.92
N PHE A 151 -6.24 13.21 -17.05
CA PHE A 151 -7.63 13.62 -16.84
C PHE A 151 -8.16 14.41 -18.03
N ALA A 152 -7.33 15.25 -18.63
CA ALA A 152 -7.68 15.93 -19.88
C ALA A 152 -7.97 14.94 -21.01
N ASN A 153 -7.19 13.85 -21.10
CA ASN A 153 -7.45 12.77 -22.06
C ASN A 153 -8.76 12.03 -21.76
N LEU A 154 -9.01 11.67 -20.50
CA LEU A 154 -10.25 11.00 -20.07
C LEU A 154 -11.50 11.87 -20.23
N ALA A 155 -11.35 13.19 -20.22
CA ALA A 155 -12.43 14.14 -20.47
C ALA A 155 -12.60 14.49 -21.96
N SER A 156 -11.75 13.97 -22.84
CA SER A 156 -11.82 14.24 -24.27
C SER A 156 -12.80 13.32 -24.99
N ASP A 157 -13.27 13.75 -26.16
CA ASP A 157 -14.16 12.98 -27.04
C ASP A 157 -13.51 11.71 -27.60
N GLU A 158 -12.19 11.52 -27.41
CA GLU A 158 -11.49 10.30 -27.82
C GLU A 158 -11.88 9.10 -26.95
N THR A 159 -12.36 9.33 -25.73
CA THR A 159 -12.75 8.28 -24.80
C THR A 159 -14.26 8.16 -24.64
N SER A 160 -14.75 6.96 -24.37
CA SER A 160 -16.19 6.72 -24.15
C SER A 160 -16.65 7.06 -22.73
N TRP A 161 -15.75 7.49 -21.85
CA TRP A 161 -16.05 7.75 -20.44
C TRP A 161 -16.59 9.16 -20.24
N SER A 162 -17.62 9.28 -19.40
CA SER A 162 -18.00 10.58 -18.82
C SER A 162 -17.16 10.83 -17.57
N HIS A 163 -16.12 11.65 -17.72
CA HIS A 163 -15.14 11.89 -16.66
C HIS A 163 -15.54 13.04 -15.72
N THR A 164 -15.37 12.81 -14.42
CA THR A 164 -15.51 13.83 -13.36
C THR A 164 -14.31 13.77 -12.44
N LEU A 165 -13.70 14.92 -12.15
CA LEU A 165 -12.56 15.04 -11.23
C LEU A 165 -13.01 15.59 -9.89
N VAL A 166 -12.74 14.89 -8.79
CA VAL A 166 -12.93 15.36 -7.41
C VAL A 166 -11.57 15.71 -6.82
N GLY A 167 -11.43 16.90 -6.26
CA GLY A 167 -10.17 17.32 -5.64
C GLY A 167 -10.31 18.53 -4.72
N TRP A 168 -9.40 18.69 -3.76
CA TRP A 168 -9.38 19.88 -2.90
C TRP A 168 -9.02 21.13 -3.74
N THR A 169 -9.64 22.26 -3.40
CA THR A 169 -9.38 23.57 -4.01
C THR A 169 -7.90 23.99 -3.95
N GLY A 170 -7.15 23.44 -3.00
CA GLY A 170 -5.85 23.97 -2.62
C GLY A 170 -6.01 25.22 -1.76
N GLU A 171 -4.89 25.83 -1.42
CA GLU A 171 -4.86 27.09 -0.70
C GLU A 171 -5.48 28.19 -1.56
N VAL A 172 -6.53 28.81 -1.03
CA VAL A 172 -7.15 29.99 -1.61
C VAL A 172 -6.34 31.22 -1.21
N GLU A 173 -5.92 32.00 -2.21
CA GLU A 173 -5.24 33.28 -2.02
C GLU A 173 -6.24 34.44 -2.13
N PRO A 174 -6.16 35.49 -1.30
CA PRO A 174 -6.97 36.69 -1.48
C PRO A 174 -6.48 37.46 -2.73
N ASP A 175 -7.42 38.01 -3.50
CA ASP A 175 -7.09 38.85 -4.65
C ASP A 175 -6.71 40.28 -4.21
N MET A 176 -5.41 40.60 -4.30
CA MET A 176 -4.78 41.75 -3.65
C MET A 176 -4.86 43.06 -4.46
N ASP A 177 -6.07 43.49 -4.82
CA ASP A 177 -6.33 44.91 -5.17
C ASP A 177 -6.78 45.74 -3.94
N MET A 178 -7.07 45.10 -2.80
CA MET A 178 -7.61 45.77 -1.59
C MET A 178 -6.57 46.49 -0.71
N LYS A 179 -5.26 46.33 -0.92
CA LYS A 179 -4.27 47.04 -0.08
C LYS A 179 -4.16 48.53 -0.38
N LEU A 180 -4.70 49.02 -1.50
CA LEU A 180 -4.66 50.44 -1.86
C LEU A 180 -5.82 51.28 -1.30
N SER A 181 -6.92 50.67 -0.83
CA SER A 181 -8.10 51.41 -0.34
C SER A 181 -8.13 51.61 1.18
N LEU A 182 -7.46 50.77 1.98
CA LEU A 182 -7.43 50.90 3.45
C LEU A 182 -6.35 51.87 3.99
N GLN A 183 -5.37 52.26 3.16
CA GLN A 183 -4.40 53.31 3.53
C GLN A 183 -4.94 54.74 3.30
N GLN A 184 -6.01 54.92 2.52
CA GLN A 184 -6.60 56.24 2.27
C GLN A 184 -7.64 56.68 3.31
N LEU A 185 -8.14 55.77 4.16
CA LEU A 185 -9.12 56.09 5.19
C LEU A 185 -8.52 56.54 6.54
N HIS A 186 -7.20 56.36 6.74
CA HIS A 186 -6.51 56.75 7.98
C HIS A 186 -5.84 58.14 7.93
N ALA A 187 -5.96 58.88 6.82
CA ALA A 187 -5.37 60.21 6.68
C ALA A 187 -6.27 61.36 7.18
N ASN A 188 -7.53 61.11 7.52
CA ASN A 188 -8.50 62.17 7.89
C ASN A 188 -9.19 61.90 9.24
N SER A 189 -8.44 61.95 10.34
CA SER A 189 -9.02 62.24 11.66
C SER A 189 -8.01 62.97 12.55
N THR A 190 -8.00 64.30 12.41
CA THR A 190 -7.35 65.23 13.33
C THR A 190 -8.16 65.35 14.63
N VAL A 191 -7.67 64.80 15.73
CA VAL A 191 -8.07 65.24 17.09
C VAL A 191 -6.83 65.21 18.00
N LYS A 192 -6.45 66.41 18.49
CA LYS A 192 -5.42 66.62 19.52
C LYS A 192 -6.00 66.40 20.93
N ALA A 193 -5.24 65.78 21.83
CA ALA A 193 -5.42 65.85 23.28
C ALA A 193 -4.08 65.49 24.00
N PRO A 194 -3.84 65.85 25.28
CA PRO A 194 -2.77 66.80 25.66
C PRO A 194 -1.61 66.19 26.48
N LEU A 195 -0.50 66.94 26.53
CA LEU A 195 0.71 66.68 27.32
C LEU A 195 0.56 67.19 28.76
N ILE A 196 0.87 66.36 29.77
CA ILE A 196 1.16 66.78 31.16
C ILE A 196 2.33 65.92 31.70
N PRO A 197 3.24 66.50 32.53
CA PRO A 197 4.65 66.11 32.60
C PRO A 197 5.04 65.26 33.83
N SER A 198 6.20 64.62 33.68
CA SER A 198 6.93 63.83 34.67
C SER A 198 7.44 64.66 35.85
N ASN A 199 7.13 64.24 37.07
CA ASN A 199 8.04 64.17 38.23
C ASN A 199 7.26 63.80 39.50
N LEU A 200 7.68 62.75 40.22
CA LEU A 200 7.88 62.72 41.68
C LEU A 200 8.29 61.31 42.14
N VAL A 201 9.37 61.28 42.91
CA VAL A 201 9.99 60.12 43.57
C VAL A 201 9.45 59.99 45.01
N ALA A 202 9.50 58.76 45.53
CA ALA A 202 9.47 58.34 46.94
C ALA A 202 8.11 57.93 47.55
N ASN A 203 7.92 56.61 47.73
CA ASN A 203 7.77 55.94 49.04
C ASN A 203 7.34 54.46 48.86
N GLN A 204 8.23 53.52 49.19
CA GLN A 204 7.86 52.17 49.67
C GLN A 204 7.64 52.29 51.20
N PRO A 205 6.72 51.54 51.85
CA PRO A 205 6.71 50.06 51.88
C PRO A 205 5.25 49.49 51.99
N LEU A 206 4.88 48.23 52.24
CA LEU A 206 5.27 47.33 53.34
C LEU A 206 4.54 45.97 53.20
N ASN A 207 4.51 45.33 52.02
CA ASN A 207 4.16 43.89 51.90
C ASN A 207 4.60 43.29 50.55
N LYS A 208 5.40 42.23 50.56
CA LYS A 208 5.92 41.56 49.33
C LYS A 208 4.93 40.58 48.68
N ALA A 209 3.74 40.40 49.24
CA ALA A 209 2.72 39.49 48.72
C ALA A 209 1.50 40.18 48.06
N ALA A 210 1.49 41.52 47.96
CA ALA A 210 0.34 42.28 47.45
C ALA A 210 0.76 43.41 46.47
N ALA A 211 1.78 43.19 45.64
CA ALA A 211 2.13 44.10 44.56
C ALA A 211 1.59 43.56 43.22
N PRO A 212 0.82 44.34 42.43
CA PRO A 212 0.44 43.94 41.08
C PRO A 212 1.68 43.78 40.20
N VAL A 213 1.70 42.73 39.39
CA VAL A 213 2.78 42.44 38.43
C VAL A 213 3.00 43.67 37.53
N PRO A 214 4.23 44.19 37.37
CA PRO A 214 4.51 45.28 36.45
C PRO A 214 4.27 44.80 35.02
N VAL A 215 3.31 45.40 34.32
CA VAL A 215 3.17 45.23 32.87
C VAL A 215 4.30 46.00 32.23
N ASP A 216 5.28 45.26 31.71
CA ASP A 216 6.43 45.80 31.00
C ASP A 216 5.95 46.60 29.77
N GLY A 217 5.95 47.94 29.89
CA GLY A 217 5.53 48.87 28.83
C GLY A 217 6.42 48.85 27.58
N THR A 218 7.48 48.02 27.57
CA THR A 218 8.32 47.77 26.39
C THR A 218 7.99 46.46 25.67
N LYS A 219 7.09 45.63 26.21
CA LYS A 219 6.50 44.52 25.48
C LYS A 219 5.17 44.97 24.89
N LYS A 220 5.13 45.14 23.55
CA LYS A 220 3.86 45.02 22.82
C LYS A 220 3.18 43.74 23.35
N PRO A 221 1.88 43.76 23.71
CA PRO A 221 1.16 42.52 23.94
C PRO A 221 1.43 41.62 22.72
N PRO A 222 1.56 40.29 22.88
CA PRO A 222 1.64 39.44 21.71
C PRO A 222 0.45 39.84 20.86
N ALA A 223 0.73 40.43 19.70
CA ALA A 223 -0.28 40.53 18.68
C ALA A 223 -0.60 39.06 18.41
N HIS A 224 -1.68 38.56 19.00
CA HIS A 224 -2.39 37.46 18.39
C HIS A 224 -2.52 37.91 16.94
N PRO A 225 -1.89 37.21 15.97
CA PRO A 225 -2.18 37.52 14.59
C PRO A 225 -3.70 37.36 14.53
N LEU A 226 -4.41 38.43 14.17
CA LEU A 226 -5.75 38.28 13.65
C LEU A 226 -5.58 37.29 12.51
N VAL A 227 -5.92 36.02 12.74
CA VAL A 227 -5.93 35.02 11.66
C VAL A 227 -7.13 35.42 10.82
N GLU A 228 -6.91 36.36 9.90
CA GLU A 228 -7.81 36.69 8.80
C GLU A 228 -7.97 35.42 7.96
N GLY A 229 -8.87 34.54 8.39
CA GLY A 229 -9.33 33.43 7.57
C GLY A 229 -10.18 33.96 6.42
N ILE A 230 -10.24 33.22 5.32
CA ILE A 230 -11.07 33.59 4.18
C ILE A 230 -12.45 33.00 4.39
N SER A 231 -13.45 33.86 4.56
CA SER A 231 -14.86 33.46 4.60
C SER A 231 -15.40 33.31 3.18
N VAL A 232 -15.94 32.14 2.85
CA VAL A 232 -16.52 31.83 1.53
C VAL A 232 -17.98 31.44 1.71
N THR A 233 -18.89 32.19 1.07
CA THR A 233 -20.33 31.92 1.16
C THR A 233 -20.75 30.78 0.22
N GLN A 234 -21.90 30.16 0.45
CA GLN A 234 -22.47 29.14 -0.43
C GLN A 234 -22.60 29.65 -1.88
N ARG A 235 -23.06 30.89 -2.08
CA ARG A 235 -23.16 31.49 -3.42
C ARG A 235 -21.80 31.67 -4.10
N ASP A 236 -20.73 31.91 -3.34
CA ASP A 236 -19.38 31.96 -3.90
C ASP A 236 -18.88 30.56 -4.28
N ARG A 237 -19.24 29.53 -3.50
CA ARG A 237 -18.92 28.12 -3.83
C ARG A 237 -19.68 27.63 -5.07
N GLU A 238 -20.97 27.92 -5.16
CA GLU A 238 -21.80 27.59 -6.34
C GLU A 238 -21.25 28.25 -7.61
N ARG A 239 -20.78 29.49 -7.52
CA ARG A 239 -20.09 30.16 -8.64
C ARG A 239 -18.82 29.45 -9.07
N LEU A 240 -18.01 28.95 -8.12
CA LEU A 240 -16.84 28.15 -8.48
C LEU A 240 -17.26 26.84 -9.16
N ASP A 241 -18.29 26.16 -8.65
CA ASP A 241 -18.81 24.92 -9.23
C ASP A 241 -19.30 25.14 -10.68
N GLU A 242 -19.98 26.26 -10.95
CA GLU A 242 -20.36 26.66 -12.31
C GLU A 242 -19.14 26.89 -13.21
N GLN A 243 -18.12 27.61 -12.74
CA GLN A 243 -16.88 27.84 -13.49
C GLN A 243 -16.08 26.55 -13.75
N LEU A 244 -16.22 25.55 -12.89
CA LEU A 244 -15.53 24.25 -12.96
C LEU A 244 -16.38 23.15 -13.62
N SER A 245 -17.63 23.45 -13.98
CA SER A 245 -18.57 22.49 -14.57
C SER A 245 -18.17 22.01 -15.97
N SER A 246 -17.47 22.86 -16.73
CA SER A 246 -17.00 22.56 -18.08
C SER A 246 -15.61 23.13 -18.32
N GLY A 247 -14.70 22.31 -18.85
CA GLY A 247 -13.33 22.73 -19.11
C GLY A 247 -12.47 21.61 -19.70
N ARG A 248 -11.18 21.90 -19.91
CA ARG A 248 -10.21 20.93 -20.48
C ARG A 248 -10.12 19.60 -19.73
N HIS A 249 -10.43 19.61 -18.43
CA HIS A 249 -10.32 18.44 -17.56
C HIS A 249 -11.70 17.82 -17.23
N GLY A 250 -12.72 18.13 -18.04
CA GLY A 250 -14.09 17.69 -17.80
C GLY A 250 -14.74 18.45 -16.65
N ARG A 251 -15.71 17.79 -16.00
CA ARG A 251 -16.41 18.34 -14.83
C ARG A 251 -15.52 18.22 -13.60
N VAL A 252 -15.17 19.33 -12.96
CA VAL A 252 -14.35 19.34 -11.74
C VAL A 252 -15.22 19.70 -10.53
N LEU A 253 -15.17 18.86 -9.50
CA LEU A 253 -15.90 19.01 -8.25
C LEU A 253 -14.92 19.35 -7.12
N PRO A 254 -14.92 20.59 -6.63
CA PRO A 254 -14.05 20.99 -5.53
C PRO A 254 -14.51 20.37 -4.21
N VAL A 255 -13.54 19.92 -3.42
CA VAL A 255 -13.71 19.55 -2.01
C VAL A 255 -13.26 20.74 -1.16
N TRP A 256 -14.15 21.19 -0.28
CA TRP A 256 -13.87 22.27 0.66
C TRP A 256 -13.43 21.70 1.99
N LEU A 257 -12.20 22.02 2.41
CA LEU A 257 -11.65 21.55 3.68
C LEU A 257 -11.75 22.66 4.73
N SER A 258 -12.69 22.51 5.67
CA SER A 258 -12.98 23.46 6.75
C SER A 258 -12.95 22.80 8.13
N ASP A 259 -13.06 23.62 9.19
CA ASP A 259 -13.28 23.16 10.57
C ASP A 259 -14.70 22.59 10.79
N GLU A 260 -14.89 21.84 11.88
CA GLU A 260 -16.20 21.27 12.25
C GLU A 260 -17.00 22.42 12.82
N SER A 261 -17.92 22.97 12.03
CA SER A 261 -18.95 23.84 12.56
C SER A 261 -20.10 22.96 13.03
N GLU A 262 -20.48 23.07 14.30
CA GLU A 262 -21.64 22.37 14.87
C GLU A 262 -22.98 22.89 14.30
N GLU A 263 -22.95 23.89 13.42
CA GLU A 263 -24.11 24.40 12.69
C GLU A 263 -23.85 24.46 11.16
N PRO A 264 -24.89 24.23 10.34
CA PRO A 264 -24.83 24.45 8.90
C PRO A 264 -24.83 25.96 8.63
N GLU A 265 -23.70 26.62 8.83
CA GLU A 265 -23.57 28.00 8.36
C GLU A 265 -23.41 28.00 6.83
N ASP A 266 -24.16 28.87 6.14
CA ASP A 266 -24.03 29.13 4.71
C ASP A 266 -22.60 29.58 4.31
N THR A 267 -21.74 29.85 5.28
CA THR A 267 -20.38 30.37 5.11
C THR A 267 -19.35 29.44 5.72
N ILE A 268 -18.34 29.05 4.93
CA ILE A 268 -17.18 28.30 5.43
C ILE A 268 -16.03 29.26 5.73
N LEU A 269 -15.29 28.98 6.79
CA LEU A 269 -14.13 29.76 7.19
C LEU A 269 -12.84 28.96 6.93
N LEU A 270 -12.04 29.44 5.98
CA LEU A 270 -10.77 28.82 5.60
C LEU A 270 -9.64 29.42 6.46
N LYS A 271 -9.18 28.64 7.45
CA LYS A 271 -8.05 28.96 8.32
C LYS A 271 -7.00 27.86 8.25
N ASP A 272 -5.74 28.22 8.44
CA ASP A 272 -4.60 27.29 8.49
C ASP A 272 -4.65 26.21 7.39
N GLN A 273 -4.90 26.64 6.14
CA GLN A 273 -5.17 25.74 5.01
C GLN A 273 -4.04 24.72 4.76
N GLY A 274 -2.81 25.04 5.17
CA GLY A 274 -1.65 24.14 5.10
C GLY A 274 -1.79 22.86 5.94
N ARG A 275 -2.54 22.91 7.05
CA ARG A 275 -2.65 21.78 8.00
C ARG A 275 -3.02 20.45 7.34
N TRP A 276 -3.81 20.51 6.27
CA TRP A 276 -4.30 19.37 5.50
C TRP A 276 -3.19 18.59 4.78
N ARG A 277 -2.05 19.25 4.50
CA ARG A 277 -0.86 18.63 3.90
C ARG A 277 0.05 17.99 4.92
N ARG A 278 0.07 18.49 6.15
CA ARG A 278 1.12 18.22 7.14
C ARG A 278 1.37 16.73 7.33
N TYR A 279 0.35 15.91 7.58
CA TYR A 279 0.56 14.46 7.76
C TYR A 279 1.14 13.79 6.50
N ALA A 280 0.55 14.09 5.35
CA ALA A 280 0.95 13.46 4.09
C ALA A 280 2.36 13.88 3.65
N GLU A 281 2.71 15.14 3.79
CA GLU A 281 3.99 15.69 3.35
C GLU A 281 5.12 15.51 4.38
N ARG A 282 4.80 15.39 5.68
CA ARG A 282 5.78 15.22 6.77
C ARG A 282 6.00 13.77 7.20
N GLU A 283 4.95 12.97 7.30
CA GLU A 283 5.07 11.58 7.77
C GLU A 283 5.12 10.61 6.59
N LEU A 284 4.19 10.71 5.64
CA LEU A 284 4.10 9.75 4.53
C LEU A 284 5.16 9.99 3.47
N TYR A 285 5.27 11.22 2.93
CA TYR A 285 6.18 11.50 1.82
C TYR A 285 7.65 11.14 2.15
N PRO A 286 8.23 11.53 3.30
CA PRO A 286 9.60 11.18 3.65
C PRO A 286 9.76 9.66 3.81
N LEU A 287 8.81 8.99 4.47
CA LEU A 287 8.80 7.54 4.64
C LEU A 287 8.81 6.79 3.30
N LEU A 288 7.94 7.19 2.37
CA LEU A 288 7.87 6.63 1.02
C LEU A 288 9.21 6.77 0.26
N HIS A 289 10.00 7.78 0.62
CA HIS A 289 11.29 8.09 0.03
C HIS A 289 12.51 7.64 0.87
N TYR A 290 12.32 6.70 1.82
CA TYR A 290 13.37 6.18 2.71
C TYR A 290 14.05 7.25 3.59
N LYS A 291 13.26 8.22 4.02
CA LYS A 291 13.66 9.19 5.03
C LYS A 291 12.81 9.00 6.28
N GLN A 292 13.42 9.31 7.41
CA GLN A 292 12.76 9.30 8.71
C GLN A 292 13.13 10.58 9.43
N HIS A 293 12.13 11.18 10.05
CA HIS A 293 12.35 12.29 10.96
C HIS A 293 12.82 11.76 12.32
N GLY A 294 13.42 12.65 13.11
CA GLY A 294 13.69 12.36 14.51
C GLY A 294 12.38 12.13 15.29
N PRO A 295 12.45 11.46 16.45
CA PRO A 295 11.27 11.19 17.26
C PRO A 295 10.58 12.50 17.68
N THR A 296 9.26 12.56 17.49
CA THR A 296 8.43 13.68 17.95
C THR A 296 7.87 13.38 19.35
N ASP A 297 7.31 14.38 20.03
CA ASP A 297 6.60 14.19 21.30
C ASP A 297 5.20 13.55 21.13
N GLY A 298 4.83 13.17 19.90
CA GLY A 298 3.58 12.54 19.52
C GLY A 298 2.33 13.43 19.60
N ARG A 299 2.44 14.67 20.12
CA ARG A 299 1.27 15.56 20.26
C ARG A 299 0.86 16.15 18.92
N SER A 300 1.81 16.61 18.14
CA SER A 300 1.55 17.17 16.81
C SER A 300 1.12 16.10 15.81
N GLU A 301 1.74 14.90 15.87
CA GLU A 301 1.39 13.76 15.01
C GLU A 301 -0.08 13.38 15.15
N ARG A 302 -0.63 13.35 16.37
CA ARG A 302 -2.06 13.07 16.58
C ARG A 302 -2.97 14.08 15.91
N ARG A 303 -2.60 15.37 15.93
CA ARG A 303 -3.38 16.44 15.28
C ARG A 303 -3.35 16.29 13.77
N TRP A 304 -2.15 16.10 13.20
CA TRP A 304 -1.99 15.89 11.76
C TRP A 304 -2.73 14.64 11.28
N TRP A 305 -2.71 13.55 12.06
CA TRP A 305 -3.48 12.35 11.75
C TRP A 305 -4.99 12.62 11.73
N ALA A 306 -5.51 13.37 12.71
CA ALA A 306 -6.94 13.74 12.73
C ALA A 306 -7.31 14.57 11.50
N ASP A 307 -6.47 15.55 11.11
CA ASP A 307 -6.66 16.34 9.90
C ASP A 307 -6.64 15.46 8.63
N TYR A 308 -5.76 14.45 8.58
CA TYR A 308 -5.64 13.53 7.45
C TYR A 308 -6.85 12.59 7.30
N VAL A 309 -7.35 12.05 8.41
CA VAL A 309 -8.58 11.25 8.44
C VAL A 309 -9.76 12.09 7.97
N ARG A 310 -9.89 13.30 8.52
CA ARG A 310 -10.97 14.23 8.17
C ARG A 310 -10.93 14.64 6.70
N LEU A 311 -9.73 14.91 6.16
CA LEU A 311 -9.56 15.18 4.74
C LEU A 311 -10.12 14.03 3.90
N ASN A 312 -9.76 12.79 4.21
CA ASN A 312 -10.24 11.63 3.47
C ASN A 312 -11.76 11.45 3.60
N GLN A 313 -12.33 11.75 4.77
CA GLN A 313 -13.78 11.71 5.00
C GLN A 313 -14.52 12.73 4.13
N LEU A 314 -14.06 13.99 4.06
CA LEU A 314 -14.70 15.02 3.23
C LEU A 314 -14.63 14.68 1.73
N PHE A 315 -13.57 14.00 1.29
CA PHE A 315 -13.50 13.44 -0.06
C PHE A 315 -14.52 12.32 -0.27
N ALA A 316 -14.64 11.40 0.70
CA ALA A 316 -15.61 10.30 0.62
C ALA A 316 -17.04 10.85 0.53
N ASP A 317 -17.40 11.80 1.39
CA ASP A 317 -18.72 12.43 1.42
C ASP A 317 -19.04 13.11 0.07
N ARG A 318 -18.07 13.83 -0.50
CA ARG A 318 -18.27 14.52 -1.79
C ARG A 318 -18.45 13.54 -2.96
N ILE A 319 -17.73 12.43 -2.96
CA ILE A 319 -17.86 11.38 -3.99
C ILE A 319 -19.20 10.68 -3.85
N VAL A 320 -19.62 10.32 -2.63
CA VAL A 320 -20.89 9.64 -2.37
C VAL A 320 -22.10 10.49 -2.80
N GLN A 321 -22.03 11.81 -2.64
CA GLN A 321 -23.07 12.73 -3.13
C GLN A 321 -23.27 12.71 -4.65
N GLU A 322 -22.22 12.38 -5.42
CA GLU A 322 -22.24 12.39 -6.89
C GLU A 322 -22.38 10.97 -7.48
N TYR A 323 -21.97 9.95 -6.72
CA TYR A 323 -21.88 8.57 -7.16
C TYR A 323 -23.23 7.97 -7.56
N GLN A 324 -23.23 7.21 -8.65
CA GLN A 324 -24.34 6.36 -9.08
C GLN A 324 -23.90 4.90 -9.19
N GLU A 325 -24.84 3.97 -9.04
CA GLU A 325 -24.54 2.55 -9.19
C GLU A 325 -23.95 2.25 -10.57
N GLY A 326 -22.82 1.53 -10.60
CA GLY A 326 -22.08 1.24 -11.83
C GLY A 326 -21.00 2.26 -12.20
N ASP A 327 -20.84 3.35 -11.43
CA ASP A 327 -19.70 4.27 -11.59
C ASP A 327 -18.39 3.60 -11.17
N VAL A 328 -17.29 3.98 -11.85
CA VAL A 328 -15.93 3.60 -11.45
C VAL A 328 -15.26 4.78 -10.75
N VAL A 329 -14.73 4.56 -9.55
CA VAL A 329 -13.94 5.56 -8.81
C VAL A 329 -12.46 5.24 -8.91
N TRP A 330 -11.64 6.21 -9.31
CA TRP A 330 -10.19 6.05 -9.42
C TRP A 330 -9.46 7.04 -8.51
N VAL A 331 -8.87 6.53 -7.42
CA VAL A 331 -8.18 7.30 -6.39
C VAL A 331 -6.68 7.38 -6.67
N HIS A 332 -6.08 8.55 -6.46
CA HIS A 332 -4.67 8.80 -6.76
C HIS A 332 -3.87 9.30 -5.56
N ASP A 333 -2.70 8.68 -5.38
CA ASP A 333 -1.58 9.10 -4.54
C ASP A 333 -1.78 9.06 -3.00
N TYR A 334 -0.68 9.25 -2.28
CA TYR A 334 -0.57 9.04 -0.82
C TYR A 334 -1.38 9.99 0.06
N HIS A 335 -1.97 11.06 -0.50
CA HIS A 335 -2.86 11.95 0.26
C HIS A 335 -4.20 11.28 0.58
N LEU A 336 -4.58 10.27 -0.21
CA LEU A 336 -5.89 9.64 -0.17
C LEU A 336 -5.81 8.14 0.16
N PHE A 337 -4.86 7.72 1.01
CA PHE A 337 -4.71 6.29 1.35
C PHE A 337 -5.92 5.72 2.08
N LEU A 338 -6.69 6.52 2.83
CA LEU A 338 -7.84 6.03 3.60
C LEU A 338 -9.14 6.00 2.77
N LEU A 339 -9.19 6.78 1.69
CA LEU A 339 -10.38 6.99 0.89
C LEU A 339 -11.00 5.68 0.34
N PRO A 340 -10.24 4.70 -0.20
CA PRO A 340 -10.85 3.49 -0.75
C PRO A 340 -11.66 2.68 0.29
N SER A 341 -11.11 2.50 1.50
CA SER A 341 -11.82 1.83 2.59
C SER A 341 -13.05 2.62 3.05
N MET A 342 -12.95 3.95 3.18
CA MET A 342 -14.09 4.79 3.57
C MET A 342 -15.23 4.70 2.56
N LEU A 343 -14.92 4.75 1.26
CA LEU A 343 -15.91 4.57 0.20
C LEU A 343 -16.58 3.20 0.25
N ARG A 344 -15.81 2.12 0.48
CA ARG A 344 -16.36 0.77 0.56
C ARG A 344 -17.23 0.56 1.81
N GLN A 345 -16.92 1.22 2.92
CA GLN A 345 -17.77 1.18 4.12
C GLN A 345 -19.12 1.88 3.89
N LEU A 346 -19.13 2.98 3.12
CA LEU A 346 -20.35 3.70 2.77
C LEU A 346 -21.15 2.99 1.65
N ILE A 347 -20.45 2.40 0.68
CA ILE A 347 -21.02 1.74 -0.49
C ILE A 347 -20.30 0.39 -0.72
N PRO A 348 -20.84 -0.73 -0.20
CA PRO A 348 -20.15 -2.02 -0.21
C PRO A 348 -19.73 -2.54 -1.60
N ASN A 349 -20.55 -2.33 -2.62
CA ASN A 349 -20.35 -2.84 -3.99
C ASN A 349 -19.70 -1.81 -4.94
N ILE A 350 -19.04 -0.79 -4.41
CA ILE A 350 -18.39 0.24 -5.22
C ILE A 350 -17.19 -0.31 -6.01
N TYR A 351 -17.04 0.12 -7.26
CA TYR A 351 -15.86 -0.17 -8.08
C TYR A 351 -14.78 0.88 -7.84
N VAL A 352 -13.72 0.51 -7.12
CA VAL A 352 -12.64 1.44 -6.74
C VAL A 352 -11.29 0.93 -7.26
N GLY A 353 -10.59 1.76 -8.02
CA GLY A 353 -9.16 1.61 -8.30
C GLY A 353 -8.34 2.59 -7.48
N PHE A 354 -7.14 2.19 -7.07
CA PHE A 354 -6.16 3.08 -6.43
C PHE A 354 -4.83 3.04 -7.19
N PHE A 355 -4.23 4.20 -7.47
CA PHE A 355 -2.90 4.26 -8.09
C PHE A 355 -1.94 5.13 -7.27
N LEU A 356 -0.78 4.56 -6.90
CA LEU A 356 0.29 5.28 -6.20
C LEU A 356 1.31 5.83 -7.20
N HIS A 357 1.42 7.16 -7.27
CA HIS A 357 2.42 7.82 -8.12
C HIS A 357 3.80 7.88 -7.48
N SER A 358 3.84 7.93 -6.15
CA SER A 358 5.07 7.90 -5.36
C SER A 358 5.66 6.49 -5.25
N PRO A 359 6.94 6.34 -4.84
CA PRO A 359 7.49 5.06 -4.47
C PRO A 359 6.74 4.42 -3.31
N PHE A 360 6.83 3.09 -3.17
CA PHE A 360 6.43 2.40 -1.95
C PHE A 360 7.65 1.80 -1.23
N PRO A 361 7.81 2.02 0.09
CA PRO A 361 8.99 1.63 0.83
C PRO A 361 8.92 0.17 1.30
N SER A 362 10.06 -0.41 1.70
CA SER A 362 10.12 -1.76 2.26
C SER A 362 9.38 -1.83 3.61
N SER A 363 9.03 -3.06 4.01
CA SER A 363 8.35 -3.31 5.30
C SER A 363 9.14 -2.85 6.52
N GLU A 364 10.45 -2.63 6.40
CA GLU A 364 11.26 -2.10 7.49
C GLU A 364 10.92 -0.64 7.78
N PHE A 365 10.82 0.18 6.73
CA PHE A 365 10.40 1.57 6.86
C PHE A 365 8.93 1.67 7.23
N VAL A 366 8.02 0.95 6.56
CA VAL A 366 6.58 1.00 6.89
C VAL A 366 6.30 0.66 8.35
N ARG A 367 7.09 -0.23 8.97
CA ARG A 367 6.94 -0.58 10.40
C ARG A 367 7.26 0.57 11.36
N CYS A 368 8.05 1.56 10.93
CA CYS A 368 8.32 2.76 11.71
C CYS A 368 7.11 3.70 11.80
N LEU A 369 6.16 3.61 10.86
CA LEU A 369 4.94 4.41 10.88
C LEU A 369 3.99 3.92 12.00
N ALA A 370 3.55 4.84 12.85
CA ALA A 370 2.62 4.53 13.94
C ALA A 370 1.27 4.02 13.41
N LYS A 371 0.77 4.65 12.33
CA LYS A 371 -0.52 4.40 11.68
C LYS A 371 -0.45 3.44 10.47
N ARG A 372 0.56 2.58 10.47
CA ARG A 372 0.83 1.63 9.37
C ARG A 372 -0.33 0.70 9.04
N LYS A 373 -1.13 0.31 10.04
CA LYS A 373 -2.26 -0.60 9.81
C LYS A 373 -3.36 0.13 9.07
N GLU A 374 -3.79 1.26 9.63
CA GLU A 374 -4.85 2.09 9.09
C GLU A 374 -4.56 2.53 7.65
N ILE A 375 -3.30 2.87 7.34
CA ILE A 375 -2.87 3.24 5.99
C ILE A 375 -2.95 2.06 5.01
N LEU A 376 -2.46 0.88 5.39
CA LEU A 376 -2.50 -0.30 4.50
C LEU A 376 -3.94 -0.79 4.30
N GLU A 377 -4.74 -0.85 5.37
CA GLU A 377 -6.15 -1.22 5.34
C GLU A 377 -6.98 -0.25 4.49
N GLY A 378 -6.67 1.05 4.60
CA GLY A 378 -7.27 2.10 3.77
C GLY A 378 -7.19 1.81 2.27
N VAL A 379 -5.99 1.44 1.79
CA VAL A 379 -5.74 1.18 0.36
C VAL A 379 -6.33 -0.17 -0.08
N LEU A 380 -6.35 -1.16 0.81
CA LEU A 380 -6.98 -2.48 0.55
C LEU A 380 -8.50 -2.40 0.38
N GLY A 381 -9.13 -1.24 0.61
CA GLY A 381 -10.49 -0.97 0.19
C GLY A 381 -10.68 -0.87 -1.33
N ALA A 382 -9.62 -0.80 -2.13
CA ALA A 382 -9.70 -0.81 -3.58
C ALA A 382 -9.89 -2.23 -4.15
N ASN A 383 -10.53 -2.36 -5.31
CA ASN A 383 -10.57 -3.61 -6.09
C ASN A 383 -9.23 -3.89 -6.77
N MET A 384 -8.50 -2.83 -7.14
CA MET A 384 -7.18 -2.94 -7.74
C MET A 384 -6.27 -1.78 -7.32
N ILE A 385 -5.00 -2.10 -7.09
CA ILE A 385 -3.94 -1.18 -6.71
C ILE A 385 -2.86 -1.19 -7.80
N GLY A 386 -2.53 -0.02 -8.33
CA GLY A 386 -1.46 0.15 -9.32
C GLY A 386 -0.23 0.88 -8.77
N PHE A 387 0.94 0.46 -9.23
CA PHE A 387 2.23 1.07 -8.90
C PHE A 387 3.04 1.41 -10.16
N GLN A 388 4.03 2.30 -10.03
CA GLN A 388 4.95 2.65 -11.12
C GLN A 388 5.95 1.54 -11.48
N THR A 389 6.38 0.74 -10.49
CA THR A 389 7.39 -0.31 -10.66
C THR A 389 7.04 -1.59 -9.90
N PHE A 390 7.58 -2.72 -10.36
CA PHE A 390 7.41 -4.01 -9.69
C PHE A 390 8.04 -4.06 -8.30
N SER A 391 9.12 -3.32 -8.04
CA SER A 391 9.68 -3.23 -6.69
C SER A 391 8.68 -2.64 -5.69
N TYR A 392 7.92 -1.62 -6.10
CA TYR A 392 6.95 -0.95 -5.24
C TYR A 392 5.76 -1.86 -4.94
N SER A 393 5.23 -2.58 -5.94
CA SER A 393 4.17 -3.56 -5.72
C SER A 393 4.63 -4.67 -4.78
N ARG A 394 5.81 -5.26 -4.99
CA ARG A 394 6.37 -6.29 -4.11
C ARG A 394 6.51 -5.80 -2.67
N HIS A 395 6.99 -4.56 -2.48
CA HIS A 395 7.10 -3.98 -1.15
C HIS A 395 5.75 -3.80 -0.47
N PHE A 396 4.74 -3.32 -1.20
CA PHE A 396 3.37 -3.20 -0.69
C PHE A 396 2.80 -4.57 -0.27
N THR A 397 2.88 -5.56 -1.15
CA THR A 397 2.44 -6.93 -0.90
C THR A 397 3.11 -7.54 0.34
N SER A 398 4.43 -7.38 0.47
CA SER A 398 5.19 -7.83 1.65
C SER A 398 4.77 -7.08 2.93
N CYS A 399 4.42 -5.79 2.84
CA CYS A 399 3.88 -5.03 3.97
C CYS A 399 2.51 -5.54 4.41
N CYS A 400 1.59 -5.83 3.48
CA CYS A 400 0.29 -6.41 3.81
C CYS A 400 0.45 -7.74 4.57
N THR A 401 1.34 -8.62 4.11
CA THR A 401 1.59 -9.90 4.80
C THR A 401 2.29 -9.72 6.14
N ARG A 402 3.34 -8.89 6.24
CA ARG A 402 4.12 -8.75 7.48
C ARG A 402 3.41 -7.90 8.56
N VAL A 403 2.62 -6.92 8.16
CA VAL A 403 1.99 -5.94 9.09
C VAL A 403 0.54 -6.32 9.42
N LEU A 404 -0.24 -6.74 8.43
CA LEU A 404 -1.66 -7.09 8.60
C LEU A 404 -1.88 -8.59 8.75
N GLY A 405 -0.95 -9.43 8.27
CA GLY A 405 -1.11 -10.89 8.29
C GLY A 405 -1.98 -11.42 7.16
N PHE A 406 -2.29 -10.60 6.15
CA PHE A 406 -3.04 -11.05 4.98
C PHE A 406 -2.18 -11.91 4.06
N GLU A 407 -2.80 -12.95 3.52
CA GLU A 407 -2.16 -13.78 2.50
C GLU A 407 -2.01 -12.98 1.22
N SER A 408 -0.88 -13.18 0.56
CA SER A 408 -0.57 -12.47 -0.66
C SER A 408 0.16 -13.37 -1.65
N ASN A 409 -0.06 -13.08 -2.92
CA ASN A 409 0.54 -13.80 -4.03
C ASN A 409 1.00 -12.80 -5.12
N SER A 410 1.47 -13.30 -6.26
CA SER A 410 1.93 -12.45 -7.36
C SER A 410 0.82 -11.66 -8.06
N ALA A 411 -0.44 -12.05 -7.90
CA ALA A 411 -1.59 -11.37 -8.49
C ALA A 411 -2.19 -10.28 -7.56
N GLY A 412 -1.97 -10.38 -6.25
CA GLY A 412 -2.56 -9.44 -5.31
C GLY A 412 -2.52 -9.89 -3.85
N VAL A 413 -3.38 -9.26 -3.05
CA VAL A 413 -3.54 -9.50 -1.60
C VAL A 413 -4.98 -9.95 -1.33
N ASP A 414 -5.15 -11.02 -0.57
CA ASP A 414 -6.46 -11.50 -0.14
C ASP A 414 -6.80 -10.85 1.22
N ALA A 415 -7.64 -9.81 1.19
CA ALA A 415 -7.98 -9.00 2.36
C ALA A 415 -9.49 -8.94 2.57
N TYR A 416 -9.96 -9.13 3.81
CA TYR A 416 -11.37 -9.05 4.21
C TYR A 416 -12.34 -9.92 3.39
N GLY A 417 -11.83 -10.98 2.80
CA GLY A 417 -12.62 -11.72 1.85
C GLY A 417 -12.86 -10.91 0.57
N ALA A 418 -11.82 -10.34 0.01
CA ALA A 418 -11.78 -9.90 -1.37
C ALA A 418 -10.35 -10.07 -1.87
N HIS A 419 -10.21 -10.52 -3.12
CA HIS A 419 -8.92 -10.46 -3.80
C HIS A 419 -8.70 -9.03 -4.30
N VAL A 420 -7.72 -8.34 -3.74
CA VAL A 420 -7.29 -7.02 -4.19
C VAL A 420 -6.14 -7.21 -5.15
N ALA A 421 -6.40 -6.99 -6.44
CA ALA A 421 -5.39 -7.15 -7.47
C ALA A 421 -4.30 -6.07 -7.33
N VAL A 422 -3.03 -6.45 -7.44
CA VAL A 422 -1.89 -5.53 -7.39
C VAL A 422 -1.09 -5.65 -8.68
N ASP A 423 -0.93 -4.54 -9.40
CA ASP A 423 -0.31 -4.56 -10.74
C ASP A 423 0.57 -3.31 -10.98
N VAL A 424 1.30 -3.30 -12.08
CA VAL A 424 2.33 -2.29 -12.40
C VAL A 424 2.00 -1.59 -13.71
N PHE A 425 1.87 -0.27 -13.66
CA PHE A 425 1.61 0.57 -14.83
C PHE A 425 2.48 1.83 -14.77
N PRO A 426 3.64 1.85 -15.42
CA PRO A 426 4.48 3.04 -15.47
C PRO A 426 3.74 4.15 -16.23
N ILE A 427 3.56 5.31 -15.60
CA ILE A 427 2.88 6.45 -16.21
C ILE A 427 3.72 7.06 -17.34
N GLY A 428 3.06 7.35 -18.47
CA GLY A 428 3.63 8.04 -19.61
C GLY A 428 3.41 9.56 -19.60
N ILE A 429 3.82 10.21 -20.68
CA ILE A 429 3.55 11.63 -20.96
C ILE A 429 2.68 11.77 -22.21
N ASP A 430 2.05 12.93 -22.40
CA ASP A 430 1.45 13.30 -23.68
C ASP A 430 2.55 13.78 -24.65
N ALA A 431 3.20 12.82 -25.30
CA ALA A 431 4.31 13.08 -26.21
C ALA A 431 3.90 13.98 -27.39
N HIS A 432 2.66 13.87 -27.88
CA HIS A 432 2.18 14.67 -29.01
C HIS A 432 1.99 16.14 -28.62
N SER A 433 1.31 16.41 -27.50
CA SER A 433 1.16 17.78 -26.99
C SER A 433 2.50 18.41 -26.65
N ILE A 434 3.44 17.65 -26.06
CA ILE A 434 4.80 18.13 -25.76
C ILE A 434 5.56 18.45 -27.04
N GLN A 435 5.50 17.59 -28.06
CA GLN A 435 6.14 17.84 -29.34
C GLN A 435 5.59 19.10 -30.02
N LYS A 436 4.26 19.26 -30.02
CA LYS A 436 3.60 20.47 -30.54
C LYS A 436 4.02 21.71 -29.74
N ALA A 437 4.10 21.61 -28.42
CA ALA A 437 4.51 22.72 -27.56
C ALA A 437 5.99 23.09 -27.75
N ALA A 438 6.88 22.11 -27.95
CA ALA A 438 8.33 22.33 -28.06
C ALA A 438 8.78 22.81 -29.45
N PHE A 439 8.06 22.43 -30.51
CA PHE A 439 8.44 22.71 -31.91
C PHE A 439 7.42 23.57 -32.67
N GLY A 440 6.21 23.79 -32.16
CA GLY A 440 5.13 24.45 -32.89
C GLY A 440 5.20 25.98 -32.93
N ALA A 441 5.90 26.62 -32.00
CA ALA A 441 5.98 28.08 -31.92
C ALA A 441 7.35 28.60 -32.42
N PRO A 442 7.40 29.53 -33.41
CA PRO A 442 8.66 30.04 -33.94
C PRO A 442 9.48 30.84 -32.91
N ASP A 443 8.82 31.35 -31.87
CA ASP A 443 9.49 32.08 -30.79
C ASP A 443 10.35 31.18 -29.89
N ILE A 444 10.03 29.88 -29.79
CA ILE A 444 10.89 28.91 -29.11
C ILE A 444 12.18 28.73 -29.89
N GLU A 445 12.09 28.64 -31.22
CA GLU A 445 13.27 28.53 -32.08
C GLU A 445 14.20 29.73 -31.94
N LYS A 446 13.64 30.95 -31.88
CA LYS A 446 14.42 32.16 -31.59
C LYS A 446 15.14 32.07 -30.24
N THR A 447 14.49 31.53 -29.21
CA THR A 447 15.10 31.33 -27.89
C THR A 447 16.20 30.27 -27.94
N VAL A 448 15.98 29.15 -28.63
CA VAL A 448 16.99 28.10 -28.84
C VAL A 448 18.23 28.67 -29.52
N LEU A 449 18.06 29.43 -30.61
CA LEU A 449 19.16 30.09 -31.31
C LEU A 449 19.87 31.12 -30.42
N GLY A 450 19.11 31.88 -29.62
CA GLY A 450 19.66 32.82 -28.65
C GLY A 450 20.56 32.14 -27.61
N ILE A 451 20.09 31.05 -27.00
CA ILE A 451 20.87 30.28 -26.01
C ILE A 451 22.10 29.65 -26.68
N ARG A 452 21.95 29.10 -27.89
CA ARG A 452 23.08 28.52 -28.65
C ARG A 452 24.15 29.56 -28.99
N LYS A 453 23.74 30.80 -29.30
CA LYS A 453 24.67 31.93 -29.52
C LYS A 453 25.37 32.34 -28.23
N LEU A 454 24.65 32.38 -27.10
CA LEU A 454 25.20 32.74 -25.79
C LEU A 454 26.28 31.74 -25.34
N TYR A 455 26.07 30.45 -25.56
CA TYR A 455 26.99 29.37 -25.19
C TYR A 455 27.74 28.80 -26.41
N ALA A 456 28.05 29.63 -27.40
CA ALA A 456 28.77 29.20 -28.59
C ALA A 456 30.12 28.54 -28.22
N GLY A 457 30.39 27.37 -28.80
CA GLY A 457 31.60 26.59 -28.53
C GLY A 457 31.61 25.86 -27.18
N LYS A 458 30.51 25.89 -26.41
CA LYS A 458 30.39 25.20 -25.12
C LYS A 458 29.31 24.11 -25.17
N LYS A 459 29.46 23.09 -24.33
CA LYS A 459 28.52 22.00 -24.11
C LYS A 459 27.57 22.33 -22.96
N ILE A 460 26.29 22.06 -23.14
CA ILE A 460 25.24 22.41 -22.16
C ILE A 460 24.72 21.12 -21.51
N ILE A 461 24.91 21.00 -20.19
CA ILE A 461 24.26 19.98 -19.36
C ILE A 461 23.05 20.63 -18.69
N VAL A 462 21.88 19.99 -18.76
CA VAL A 462 20.66 20.49 -18.12
C VAL A 462 20.20 19.56 -17.00
N GLY A 463 19.91 20.17 -15.86
CA GLY A 463 19.18 19.55 -14.76
C GLY A 463 17.97 20.39 -14.39
N ARG A 464 16.80 19.76 -14.28
CA ARG A 464 15.57 20.42 -13.83
C ARG A 464 14.90 19.56 -12.79
N ASP A 465 14.89 20.06 -11.56
CA ASP A 465 14.46 19.30 -10.40
C ASP A 465 13.65 20.18 -9.46
N ARG A 466 12.83 19.58 -8.60
CA ARG A 466 12.31 20.33 -7.46
C ARG A 466 13.41 20.49 -6.42
N LEU A 467 13.37 21.59 -5.66
CA LEU A 467 14.30 21.83 -4.56
C LEU A 467 13.97 20.94 -3.35
N ASP A 468 14.10 19.64 -3.51
CA ASP A 468 13.77 18.63 -2.51
C ASP A 468 14.97 17.73 -2.32
N SER A 469 15.23 17.36 -1.07
CA SER A 469 16.32 16.48 -0.68
C SER A 469 16.27 15.09 -1.35
N VAL A 470 15.14 14.65 -1.91
CA VAL A 470 15.04 13.36 -2.66
C VAL A 470 15.48 13.49 -4.12
N ARG A 471 15.56 14.70 -4.67
CA ARG A 471 15.87 14.93 -6.10
C ARG A 471 17.37 14.95 -6.42
N GLY A 472 18.22 14.92 -5.40
CA GLY A 472 19.64 14.70 -5.58
C GLY A 472 20.39 15.83 -6.28
N VAL A 473 19.94 17.08 -6.11
CA VAL A 473 20.61 18.27 -6.72
C VAL A 473 22.00 18.47 -6.13
N ALA A 474 22.18 18.23 -4.83
CA ALA A 474 23.49 18.31 -4.18
C ALA A 474 24.48 17.29 -4.78
N GLN A 475 24.04 16.04 -4.95
CA GLN A 475 24.80 14.97 -5.58
C GLN A 475 25.23 15.36 -7.00
N LYS A 476 24.33 15.97 -7.76
CA LYS A 476 24.62 16.48 -9.11
C LYS A 476 25.76 17.49 -9.13
N LEU A 477 25.70 18.48 -8.25
CA LEU A 477 26.69 19.54 -8.15
C LEU A 477 28.05 18.99 -7.69
N GLN A 478 28.05 18.10 -6.70
CA GLN A 478 29.27 17.45 -6.21
C GLN A 478 29.93 16.58 -7.30
N ALA A 479 29.14 15.79 -8.03
CA ALA A 479 29.65 15.02 -9.16
C ALA A 479 30.19 15.91 -10.29
N PHE A 480 29.52 17.04 -10.56
CA PHE A 480 29.99 18.00 -11.56
C PHE A 480 31.31 18.67 -11.15
N GLU A 481 31.49 18.96 -9.85
CA GLU A 481 32.77 19.43 -9.31
C GLU A 481 33.90 18.42 -9.58
N ILE A 482 33.68 17.15 -9.21
CA ILE A 482 34.65 16.06 -9.42
C ILE A 482 34.94 15.84 -10.92
N PHE A 483 33.93 16.00 -11.77
CA PHE A 483 34.11 15.94 -13.22
C PHE A 483 35.06 17.03 -13.73
N LEU A 484 34.91 18.28 -13.27
CA LEU A 484 35.82 19.37 -13.63
C LEU A 484 37.23 19.21 -13.05
N GLU A 485 37.37 18.55 -11.90
CA GLU A 485 38.66 18.17 -11.33
C GLU A 485 39.38 17.12 -12.17
N ARG A 486 38.69 16.01 -12.48
CA ARG A 486 39.25 14.84 -13.17
C ARG A 486 39.50 15.05 -14.65
N TYR A 487 38.70 15.89 -15.30
CA TYR A 487 38.79 16.14 -16.74
C TYR A 487 39.04 17.63 -17.02
N PRO A 488 40.28 18.13 -16.80
CA PRO A 488 40.63 19.53 -17.02
C PRO A 488 40.34 20.03 -18.44
N GLU A 489 40.32 19.13 -19.43
CA GLU A 489 40.03 19.43 -20.84
C GLU A 489 38.62 20.00 -21.07
N TRP A 490 37.70 19.76 -20.14
CA TRP A 490 36.32 20.25 -20.19
C TRP A 490 36.13 21.60 -19.48
N ARG A 491 37.13 22.07 -18.72
CA ARG A 491 37.09 23.41 -18.12
C ARG A 491 36.93 24.46 -19.21
N ASP A 492 36.14 25.50 -18.93
CA ASP A 492 35.72 26.53 -19.88
C ASP A 492 34.95 26.03 -21.13
N LYS A 493 34.69 24.73 -21.28
CA LYS A 493 33.98 24.16 -22.44
C LYS A 493 32.61 23.58 -22.09
N VAL A 494 32.25 23.46 -20.81
CA VAL A 494 30.99 22.85 -20.37
C VAL A 494 30.29 23.71 -19.33
N VAL A 495 28.98 23.91 -19.50
CA VAL A 495 28.12 24.63 -18.55
C VAL A 495 27.02 23.71 -18.05
N LEU A 496 26.83 23.68 -16.73
CA LEU A 496 25.67 23.05 -16.09
C LEU A 496 24.61 24.11 -15.82
N ILE A 497 23.47 23.99 -16.50
CA ILE A 497 22.28 24.81 -16.23
C ILE A 497 21.34 24.02 -15.34
N GLN A 498 21.29 24.39 -14.06
CA GLN A 498 20.40 23.77 -13.07
C GLN A 498 19.24 24.70 -12.77
N VAL A 499 18.03 24.24 -13.08
CA VAL A 499 16.78 24.92 -12.76
C VAL A 499 16.14 24.20 -11.58
N THR A 500 15.79 24.95 -10.53
CA THR A 500 15.03 24.40 -9.40
C THR A 500 13.70 25.10 -9.26
N SER A 501 12.63 24.31 -9.15
CA SER A 501 11.34 24.85 -8.73
C SER A 501 11.26 24.86 -7.20
N PRO A 502 10.60 25.86 -6.59
CA PRO A 502 10.31 25.88 -5.16
C PRO A 502 9.71 24.56 -4.67
N THR A 503 10.01 24.19 -3.42
CA THR A 503 9.50 22.97 -2.82
C THR A 503 7.97 23.01 -2.72
N SER A 504 7.31 21.88 -2.99
CA SER A 504 5.89 21.70 -2.74
C SER A 504 5.58 21.38 -1.28
N VAL A 505 6.49 20.66 -0.61
CA VAL A 505 6.45 20.26 0.81
C VAL A 505 6.40 21.48 1.72
N GLU A 506 5.35 21.60 2.51
CA GLU A 506 5.13 22.74 3.39
C GLU A 506 6.16 22.83 4.54
N GLU A 507 6.59 21.69 5.09
CA GLU A 507 7.62 21.66 6.14
C GLU A 507 8.93 22.31 5.68
N GLU A 508 9.39 22.01 4.47
CA GLU A 508 10.61 22.62 3.91
C GLU A 508 10.42 24.13 3.59
N LYS A 509 9.18 24.63 3.52
CA LYS A 509 8.89 26.08 3.43
C LYS A 509 8.85 26.75 4.79
N GLU A 510 8.36 26.04 5.80
CA GLU A 510 8.25 26.51 7.19
C GLU A 510 9.59 26.42 7.93
N ASP A 511 10.57 25.64 7.44
CA ASP A 511 11.94 25.62 7.99
C ASP A 511 12.64 26.97 7.71
N PRO A 512 12.83 27.82 8.75
CA PRO A 512 13.41 29.15 8.58
C PRO A 512 14.88 29.12 8.11
N GLU A 513 15.56 27.96 8.18
CA GLU A 513 16.95 27.81 7.73
C GLU A 513 17.09 27.29 6.29
N ASN A 514 16.00 26.83 5.65
CA ASN A 514 15.95 26.26 4.30
C ASN A 514 17.28 25.60 3.87
N LYS A 515 17.75 24.66 4.70
CA LYS A 515 19.16 24.19 4.71
C LYS A 515 19.63 23.68 3.36
N ILE A 516 18.72 23.07 2.60
CA ILE A 516 18.97 22.53 1.26
C ILE A 516 19.24 23.66 0.26
N ALA A 517 18.43 24.72 0.28
CA ALA A 517 18.62 25.89 -0.57
C ALA A 517 19.97 26.57 -0.28
N GLY A 518 20.29 26.75 1.01
CA GLY A 518 21.58 27.28 1.45
C GLY A 518 22.75 26.41 1.02
N GLN A 519 22.66 25.09 1.23
CA GLN A 519 23.68 24.12 0.80
C GLN A 519 23.91 24.15 -0.71
N ILE A 520 22.84 24.18 -1.51
CA ILE A 520 22.94 24.25 -2.97
C ILE A 520 23.58 25.56 -3.41
N SER A 521 23.15 26.70 -2.84
CA SER A 521 23.75 28.01 -3.13
C SER A 521 25.25 28.04 -2.80
N ASN A 522 25.64 27.44 -1.67
CA ASN A 522 27.05 27.31 -1.26
C ASN A 522 27.85 26.43 -2.22
N LEU A 523 27.31 25.28 -2.66
CA LEU A 523 27.96 24.41 -3.64
C LEU A 523 28.14 25.12 -4.98
N VAL A 524 27.10 25.81 -5.48
CA VAL A 524 27.18 26.61 -6.71
C VAL A 524 28.26 27.67 -6.61
N SER A 525 28.30 28.41 -5.49
CA SER A 525 29.30 29.46 -5.24
C SER A 525 30.72 28.88 -5.17
N THR A 526 30.88 27.70 -4.56
CA THR A 526 32.18 27.01 -4.44
C THR A 526 32.70 26.59 -5.81
N ILE A 527 31.87 25.93 -6.62
CA ILE A 527 32.23 25.46 -7.96
C ILE A 527 32.56 26.65 -8.87
N ASN A 528 31.72 27.67 -8.88
CA ASN A 528 31.92 28.86 -9.71
C ASN A 528 33.14 29.68 -9.24
N GLY A 529 33.41 29.76 -7.94
CA GLY A 529 34.61 30.42 -7.42
C GLY A 529 35.91 29.69 -7.76
N ARG A 530 35.87 28.36 -7.85
CA ARG A 530 37.05 27.52 -8.10
C ARG A 530 37.36 27.31 -9.58
N PHE A 531 36.33 27.11 -10.41
CA PHE A 531 36.46 26.77 -11.83
C PHE A 531 35.94 27.86 -12.77
N GLY A 532 35.34 28.92 -12.25
CA GLY A 532 34.89 30.06 -13.04
C GLY A 532 36.00 31.07 -13.34
N SER A 533 35.71 31.95 -14.29
CA SER A 533 36.52 33.11 -14.67
C SER A 533 35.62 34.34 -14.83
N LEU A 534 36.20 35.52 -15.02
CA LEU A 534 35.44 36.76 -15.27
C LEU A 534 34.49 36.66 -16.47
N SER A 535 34.83 35.80 -17.44
CA SER A 535 34.08 35.62 -18.68
C SER A 535 33.18 34.37 -18.68
N PHE A 536 33.32 33.50 -17.69
CA PHE A 536 32.68 32.18 -17.72
C PHE A 536 32.34 31.66 -16.32
N SER A 537 31.09 31.21 -16.15
CA SER A 537 30.64 30.55 -14.93
C SER A 537 30.17 29.12 -15.27
N PRO A 538 30.81 28.08 -14.72
CA PRO A 538 30.53 26.68 -15.07
C PRO A 538 29.14 26.20 -14.62
N VAL A 539 28.57 26.79 -13.56
CA VAL A 539 27.21 26.48 -13.08
C VAL A 539 26.33 27.71 -13.18
N GLN A 540 25.18 27.55 -13.83
CA GLN A 540 24.10 28.54 -13.91
C GLN A 540 22.91 28.01 -13.12
N TYR A 541 22.61 28.65 -11.99
CA TYR A 541 21.57 28.21 -11.06
C TYR A 541 20.36 29.15 -11.10
N TYR A 542 19.19 28.60 -11.43
CA TYR A 542 17.94 29.34 -11.56
C TYR A 542 16.87 28.78 -10.59
N PRO A 543 16.70 29.38 -9.39
CA PRO A 543 15.69 28.98 -8.42
C PRO A 543 14.31 29.58 -8.73
N GLN A 544 13.82 29.40 -9.95
CA GLN A 544 12.58 30.00 -10.43
C GLN A 544 11.80 29.06 -11.36
N TYR A 545 10.50 29.33 -11.51
CA TYR A 545 9.71 28.72 -12.56
C TYR A 545 10.08 29.32 -13.91
N LEU A 546 10.39 28.46 -14.89
CA LEU A 546 10.54 28.87 -16.28
C LEU A 546 9.18 28.94 -16.97
N SER A 547 9.05 29.86 -17.92
CA SER A 547 7.93 29.81 -18.86
C SER A 547 8.01 28.53 -19.71
N PRO A 548 6.88 28.00 -20.24
CA PRO A 548 6.91 26.84 -21.13
C PRO A 548 7.87 27.03 -22.32
N ARG A 549 7.96 28.26 -22.84
CA ARG A 549 8.88 28.64 -23.92
C ARG A 549 10.34 28.43 -23.54
N GLU A 550 10.77 28.99 -22.40
CA GLU A 550 12.14 28.85 -21.91
C GLU A 550 12.47 27.41 -21.55
N TYR A 551 11.50 26.70 -20.96
CA TYR A 551 11.64 25.31 -20.57
C TYR A 551 11.95 24.40 -21.78
N PHE A 552 11.10 24.42 -22.81
CA PHE A 552 11.32 23.59 -23.99
C PHE A 552 12.55 24.04 -24.78
N ALA A 553 12.84 25.35 -24.84
CA ALA A 553 14.07 25.82 -25.46
C ALA A 553 15.33 25.28 -24.75
N LEU A 554 15.31 25.25 -23.41
CA LEU A 554 16.40 24.71 -22.61
C LEU A 554 16.58 23.20 -22.82
N LEU A 555 15.49 22.44 -22.82
CA LEU A 555 15.58 21.00 -23.07
C LEU A 555 16.10 20.68 -24.48
N ARG A 556 15.69 21.44 -25.50
CA ARG A 556 16.11 21.24 -26.91
C ARG A 556 17.57 21.60 -27.17
N VAL A 557 18.10 22.63 -26.51
CA VAL A 557 19.48 23.11 -26.74
C VAL A 557 20.53 22.27 -26.00
N ALA A 558 20.13 21.53 -24.98
CA ALA A 558 21.02 20.73 -24.14
C ALA A 558 21.76 19.63 -24.91
N ASP A 559 23.05 19.47 -24.61
CA ASP A 559 23.92 18.38 -25.09
C ASP A 559 23.85 17.14 -24.18
N VAL A 560 23.47 17.28 -22.90
CA VAL A 560 23.27 16.16 -21.96
C VAL A 560 22.13 16.49 -20.99
N GLY A 561 21.21 15.55 -20.78
CA GLY A 561 20.23 15.60 -19.69
C GLY A 561 20.75 14.84 -18.48
N LEU A 562 20.80 15.46 -17.30
CA LEU A 562 21.35 14.85 -16.08
C LEU A 562 20.31 14.78 -14.95
N ILE A 563 19.84 13.57 -14.67
CA ILE A 563 18.83 13.26 -13.64
C ILE A 563 19.47 12.40 -12.54
N THR A 564 19.64 12.97 -11.35
CA THR A 564 20.36 12.37 -10.22
C THR A 564 19.44 12.09 -9.03
N THR A 565 18.15 11.86 -9.27
CA THR A 565 17.15 11.59 -8.23
C THR A 565 17.62 10.46 -7.31
N VAL A 566 17.59 10.69 -5.99
CA VAL A 566 17.88 9.66 -4.97
C VAL A 566 16.76 8.62 -4.91
N ARG A 567 15.50 9.05 -5.03
CA ARG A 567 14.33 8.17 -5.11
C ARG A 567 13.15 8.94 -5.69
N ASP A 568 12.50 8.41 -6.71
CA ASP A 568 11.22 8.93 -7.21
C ASP A 568 10.35 7.83 -7.82
N GLY A 569 9.04 8.11 -7.89
CA GLY A 569 8.08 7.18 -8.47
C GLY A 569 8.18 7.14 -10.00
N MET A 570 8.25 8.31 -10.63
CA MET A 570 8.49 8.50 -12.07
C MET A 570 9.10 9.88 -12.30
N ASN A 571 10.00 10.00 -13.26
CA ASN A 571 10.64 11.25 -13.65
C ASN A 571 10.12 11.74 -15.02
N THR A 572 9.11 12.61 -15.03
CA THR A 572 8.53 13.12 -16.29
C THR A 572 9.49 14.02 -17.08
N THR A 573 10.44 14.68 -16.40
CA THR A 573 11.45 15.53 -17.06
C THR A 573 12.35 14.71 -17.98
N SER A 574 12.69 13.47 -17.60
CA SER A 574 13.46 12.55 -18.46
C SER A 574 12.70 12.19 -19.74
N LEU A 575 11.39 11.96 -19.66
CA LEU A 575 10.53 11.66 -20.81
C LEU A 575 10.36 12.90 -21.71
N GLU A 576 10.10 14.06 -21.11
CA GLU A 576 10.00 15.35 -21.81
C GLU A 576 11.32 15.71 -22.53
N TYR A 577 12.46 15.42 -21.91
CA TYR A 577 13.78 15.59 -22.51
C TYR A 577 13.94 14.73 -23.76
N ILE A 578 13.60 13.44 -23.70
CA ILE A 578 13.67 12.55 -24.86
C ILE A 578 12.82 13.08 -26.02
N VAL A 579 11.60 13.57 -25.76
CA VAL A 579 10.75 14.16 -26.82
C VAL A 579 11.40 15.41 -27.43
N CYS A 580 12.01 16.26 -26.60
CA CYS A 580 12.69 17.48 -27.06
C CYS A 580 13.99 17.19 -27.86
N GLN A 581 14.57 16.01 -27.69
CA GLN A 581 15.82 15.60 -28.36
C GLN A 581 15.62 14.97 -29.74
N HIS A 582 14.40 15.02 -30.28
CA HIS A 582 14.04 14.45 -31.59
C HIS A 582 15.01 14.81 -32.74
N THR A 583 15.65 15.99 -32.71
CA THR A 583 16.61 16.42 -33.74
C THR A 583 18.08 16.29 -33.34
N ASN A 584 18.42 16.55 -32.08
CA ASN A 584 19.82 16.60 -31.61
C ASN A 584 20.35 15.24 -31.14
N HIS A 585 19.45 14.32 -30.76
CA HIS A 585 19.78 13.01 -30.22
C HIS A 585 20.74 13.05 -29.01
N SER A 586 20.67 14.09 -28.18
CA SER A 586 21.56 14.22 -27.03
C SER A 586 21.30 13.13 -25.97
N PRO A 587 22.36 12.59 -25.33
CA PRO A 587 22.26 11.52 -24.35
C PRO A 587 21.57 11.96 -23.05
N LEU A 588 20.92 10.99 -22.40
CA LEU A 588 20.30 11.12 -21.09
C LEU A 588 21.07 10.28 -20.06
N ILE A 589 21.48 10.92 -18.97
CA ILE A 589 22.02 10.27 -17.77
C ILE A 589 20.90 10.20 -16.72
N LEU A 590 20.61 9.00 -16.23
CA LEU A 590 19.46 8.71 -15.37
C LEU A 590 19.86 7.89 -14.15
N SER A 591 19.49 8.35 -12.97
CA SER A 591 19.62 7.58 -11.72
C SER A 591 18.93 6.21 -11.81
N GLU A 592 19.63 5.15 -11.39
CA GLU A 592 19.07 3.81 -11.23
C GLU A 592 17.94 3.73 -10.19
N PHE A 593 17.88 4.72 -9.27
CA PHE A 593 16.84 4.83 -8.26
C PHE A 593 15.60 5.61 -8.74
N SER A 594 15.60 6.08 -9.99
CA SER A 594 14.39 6.65 -10.58
C SER A 594 13.44 5.54 -11.03
N GLY A 595 12.15 5.69 -10.78
CA GLY A 595 11.18 4.71 -11.28
C GLY A 595 11.09 4.63 -12.81
N THR A 596 11.66 5.60 -13.52
CA THR A 596 11.81 5.59 -14.99
C THR A 596 13.00 4.75 -15.47
N ALA A 597 13.92 4.34 -14.59
CA ALA A 597 15.12 3.61 -14.99
C ALA A 597 14.77 2.27 -15.65
N GLY A 598 13.81 1.53 -15.09
CA GLY A 598 13.37 0.25 -15.63
C GLY A 598 12.67 0.34 -16.99
N THR A 599 12.13 1.52 -17.35
CA THR A 599 11.44 1.73 -18.64
C THR A 599 12.37 2.26 -19.73
N LEU A 600 13.52 2.83 -19.36
CA LEU A 600 14.48 3.46 -20.28
C LEU A 600 15.87 2.78 -20.25
N PRO A 601 16.00 1.50 -20.63
CA PRO A 601 17.25 0.73 -20.49
C PRO A 601 18.40 1.23 -21.39
N SER A 602 18.11 2.04 -22.40
CA SER A 602 19.13 2.63 -23.30
C SER A 602 19.70 3.96 -22.78
N ALA A 603 19.22 4.47 -21.64
CA ALA A 603 19.81 5.63 -20.99
C ALA A 603 21.12 5.24 -20.27
N ILE A 604 21.98 6.23 -19.98
CA ILE A 604 23.18 5.99 -19.18
C ILE A 604 22.76 5.93 -17.71
N HIS A 605 22.73 4.74 -17.13
CA HIS A 605 22.35 4.56 -15.74
C HIS A 605 23.51 4.85 -14.77
N ILE A 606 23.20 5.55 -13.69
CA ILE A 606 24.17 5.95 -12.67
C ILE A 606 23.64 5.67 -11.27
N ASN A 607 24.55 5.41 -10.34
CA ASN A 607 24.29 5.55 -8.92
C ASN A 607 24.63 7.00 -8.50
N PRO A 608 23.65 7.85 -8.14
CA PRO A 608 23.90 9.24 -7.76
C PRO A 608 24.73 9.40 -6.46
N TRP A 609 24.92 8.32 -5.69
CA TRP A 609 25.79 8.31 -4.52
C TRP A 609 27.26 8.08 -4.87
N ASP A 610 27.53 7.48 -6.03
CA ASP A 610 28.89 7.35 -6.56
C ASP A 610 29.23 8.57 -7.43
N MET A 611 29.65 9.65 -6.77
CA MET A 611 29.99 10.91 -7.44
C MET A 611 31.07 10.76 -8.52
N VAL A 612 31.98 9.81 -8.31
CA VAL A 612 33.06 9.50 -9.25
C VAL A 612 32.51 8.78 -10.49
N GLY A 613 31.62 7.81 -10.29
CA GLY A 613 30.89 7.16 -11.36
C GLY A 613 30.04 8.14 -12.17
N VAL A 614 29.33 9.06 -11.50
CA VAL A 614 28.56 10.12 -12.17
C VAL A 614 29.47 11.03 -13.01
N ALA A 615 30.62 11.44 -12.47
CA ALA A 615 31.60 12.23 -13.21
C ALA A 615 32.11 11.49 -14.47
N GLY A 616 32.36 10.18 -14.36
CA GLY A 616 32.72 9.33 -15.48
C GLY A 616 31.62 9.24 -16.54
N ALA A 617 30.36 9.10 -16.11
CA ALA A 617 29.20 9.08 -16.99
C ALA A 617 28.98 10.41 -17.74
N ILE A 618 29.23 11.55 -17.08
CA ILE A 618 29.22 12.86 -17.73
C ILE A 618 30.27 12.91 -18.85
N ASN A 619 31.50 12.49 -18.56
CA ASN A 619 32.56 12.46 -19.57
C ASN A 619 32.24 11.50 -20.74
N GLN A 620 31.65 10.33 -20.44
CA GLN A 620 31.20 9.38 -21.45
C GLN A 620 30.12 9.99 -22.35
N ALA A 621 29.12 10.65 -21.76
CA ALA A 621 28.02 11.28 -22.49
C ALA A 621 28.51 12.38 -23.43
N LEU A 622 29.45 13.22 -22.96
CA LEU A 622 30.01 14.32 -23.76
C LEU A 622 30.91 13.85 -24.91
N ASN A 623 31.54 12.68 -24.78
CA ASN A 623 32.39 12.07 -25.80
C ASN A 623 31.67 11.01 -26.66
N MET A 624 30.36 10.81 -26.47
CA MET A 624 29.62 9.76 -27.15
C MET A 624 29.54 10.02 -28.68
N PRO A 625 29.94 9.05 -29.53
CA PRO A 625 29.85 9.19 -30.98
C PRO A 625 28.41 9.40 -31.47
N ASP A 626 28.23 10.17 -32.54
CA ASP A 626 26.94 10.56 -33.11
C ASP A 626 26.05 9.35 -33.48
N GLU A 627 26.67 8.29 -34.02
CA GLU A 627 25.95 7.05 -34.37
C GLU A 627 25.35 6.38 -33.14
N GLN A 628 26.15 6.24 -32.07
CA GLN A 628 25.70 5.65 -30.81
C GLN A 628 24.62 6.53 -30.15
N ARG A 629 24.80 7.85 -30.16
CA ARG A 629 23.81 8.82 -29.64
C ARG A 629 22.46 8.66 -30.34
N LYS A 630 22.48 8.60 -31.67
CA LYS A 630 21.28 8.41 -32.48
C LYS A 630 20.61 7.07 -32.22
N GLU A 631 21.38 5.98 -32.16
CA GLU A 631 20.84 4.65 -31.90
C GLU A 631 20.13 4.56 -30.53
N GLN A 632 20.79 5.03 -29.47
CA GLN A 632 20.21 5.06 -28.12
C GLN A 632 18.97 5.95 -28.08
N HIS A 633 19.04 7.14 -28.67
CA HIS A 633 17.91 8.06 -28.71
C HIS A 633 16.70 7.45 -29.42
N LEU A 634 16.86 6.78 -30.56
CA LEU A 634 15.73 6.18 -31.29
C LEU A 634 15.03 5.10 -30.48
N LYS A 635 15.76 4.29 -29.70
CA LYS A 635 15.18 3.28 -28.79
C LYS A 635 14.37 3.96 -27.68
N LEU A 636 14.93 4.98 -27.04
CA LEU A 636 14.27 5.76 -26.00
C LEU A 636 13.02 6.48 -26.53
N TYR A 637 13.16 7.19 -27.65
CA TYR A 637 12.08 7.94 -28.28
C TYR A 637 10.92 7.02 -28.66
N LYS A 638 11.19 5.87 -29.29
CA LYS A 638 10.17 4.88 -29.62
C LYS A 638 9.37 4.47 -28.38
N HIS A 639 10.03 4.17 -27.27
CA HIS A 639 9.35 3.79 -26.03
C HIS A 639 8.44 4.91 -25.49
N VAL A 640 8.93 6.15 -25.46
CA VAL A 640 8.21 7.31 -24.91
C VAL A 640 6.97 7.66 -25.74
N VAL A 641 7.06 7.59 -27.07
CA VAL A 641 5.91 7.90 -27.95
C VAL A 641 4.87 6.78 -28.01
N THR A 642 5.24 5.53 -27.70
CA THR A 642 4.29 4.42 -27.65
C THR A 642 3.59 4.29 -26.30
N ASN A 643 4.30 4.56 -25.19
CA ASN A 643 3.76 4.45 -23.84
C ASN A 643 3.32 5.83 -23.34
N THR A 644 2.25 6.34 -23.94
CA THR A 644 1.68 7.64 -23.61
C THR A 644 0.83 7.59 -22.34
N VAL A 645 0.48 8.76 -21.81
CA VAL A 645 -0.46 8.88 -20.69
C VAL A 645 -1.83 8.28 -21.01
N SER A 646 -2.31 8.41 -22.25
CA SER A 646 -3.58 7.84 -22.70
C SER A 646 -3.55 6.32 -22.70
N MET A 647 -2.43 5.72 -23.16
CA MET A 647 -2.22 4.28 -23.11
C MET A 647 -2.18 3.77 -21.67
N TRP A 648 -1.51 4.50 -20.76
CA TRP A 648 -1.48 4.17 -19.34
C TRP A 648 -2.89 4.12 -18.73
N SER A 649 -3.71 5.16 -18.95
CA SER A 649 -5.09 5.20 -18.46
C SER A 649 -5.92 4.03 -19.00
N ARG A 650 -5.79 3.75 -20.31
CA ARG A 650 -6.50 2.65 -20.97
C ARG A 650 -6.08 1.29 -20.44
N GLN A 651 -4.79 1.05 -20.27
CA GLN A 651 -4.27 -0.21 -19.72
C GLN A 651 -4.77 -0.43 -18.29
N TYR A 652 -4.71 0.59 -17.45
CA TYR A 652 -5.18 0.51 -16.07
C TYR A 652 -6.69 0.21 -16.01
N LEU A 653 -7.52 0.98 -16.72
CA LEU A 653 -8.98 0.80 -16.69
C LEU A 653 -9.42 -0.54 -17.27
N ASN A 654 -8.86 -0.96 -18.41
CA ASN A 654 -9.17 -2.27 -19.00
C ASN A 654 -8.79 -3.41 -18.06
N ARG A 655 -7.65 -3.28 -17.37
CA ARG A 655 -7.19 -4.25 -16.40
C ARG A 655 -8.10 -4.29 -15.17
N LEU A 656 -8.53 -3.13 -14.66
CA LEU A 656 -9.51 -3.03 -13.58
C LEU A 656 -10.83 -3.71 -13.96
N LEU A 657 -11.40 -3.40 -15.12
CA LEU A 657 -12.68 -3.99 -15.58
C LEU A 657 -12.56 -5.51 -15.84
N THR A 658 -11.43 -5.97 -16.37
CA THR A 658 -11.17 -7.41 -16.53
C THR A 658 -11.12 -8.12 -15.18
N ASN A 659 -10.48 -7.50 -14.18
CA ASN A 659 -10.45 -8.05 -12.82
C ASN A 659 -11.86 -8.07 -12.19
N LEU A 660 -12.62 -6.98 -12.31
CA LEU A 660 -14.00 -6.90 -11.81
C LEU A 660 -14.92 -7.94 -12.46
N SER A 661 -14.79 -8.20 -13.76
CA SER A 661 -15.62 -9.19 -14.46
C SER A 661 -15.19 -10.63 -14.18
N SER A 662 -13.90 -10.87 -13.93
CA SER A 662 -13.38 -12.20 -13.59
C SER A 662 -13.68 -12.60 -12.15
N PHE A 663 -13.63 -11.64 -11.24
CA PHE A 663 -14.01 -11.78 -9.84
C PHE A 663 -15.41 -11.20 -9.65
N ASP A 664 -16.41 -11.96 -10.09
CA ASP A 664 -17.78 -11.72 -9.69
C ASP A 664 -17.87 -11.94 -8.18
N GLN A 665 -17.79 -10.85 -7.40
CA GLN A 665 -17.98 -10.86 -5.94
C GLN A 665 -19.38 -11.40 -5.54
N SER A 666 -20.25 -11.73 -6.51
CA SER A 666 -21.57 -12.34 -6.29
C SER A 666 -21.56 -13.80 -5.82
N VAL A 667 -20.41 -14.48 -5.74
CA VAL A 667 -20.29 -15.76 -5.00
C VAL A 667 -19.64 -15.54 -3.63
N ALA A 668 -19.90 -14.40 -3.00
CA ALA A 668 -19.72 -14.30 -1.56
C ALA A 668 -20.73 -15.24 -0.89
N THR A 669 -20.26 -16.09 0.01
CA THR A 669 -21.15 -16.94 0.82
C THR A 669 -22.10 -16.01 1.56
N PRO A 670 -23.43 -16.18 1.52
CA PRO A 670 -24.36 -15.24 2.12
C PRO A 670 -24.24 -15.22 3.64
N ALA A 671 -24.53 -14.07 4.28
CA ALA A 671 -24.56 -13.96 5.73
C ALA A 671 -25.68 -14.86 6.30
N LEU A 672 -25.42 -15.52 7.43
CA LEU A 672 -26.38 -16.44 8.05
C LEU A 672 -27.73 -15.76 8.31
N ASP A 673 -28.78 -16.24 7.63
CA ASP A 673 -30.16 -15.82 7.90
C ASP A 673 -30.63 -16.41 9.24
N ARG A 674 -30.45 -15.61 10.30
CA ARG A 674 -30.83 -15.96 11.67
C ARG A 674 -32.34 -16.22 11.81
N ALA A 675 -33.18 -15.58 11.01
CA ALA A 675 -34.63 -15.79 11.06
C ALA A 675 -35.00 -17.16 10.46
N LYS A 676 -34.41 -17.53 9.32
CA LYS A 676 -34.58 -18.86 8.72
C LYS A 676 -34.04 -19.95 9.63
N LEU A 677 -32.86 -19.75 10.22
CA LEU A 677 -32.26 -20.65 11.21
C LEU A 677 -33.21 -20.90 12.39
N MET A 678 -33.73 -19.83 13.00
CA MET A 678 -34.65 -19.91 14.14
C MET A 678 -35.95 -20.64 13.80
N LYS A 679 -36.54 -20.34 12.63
CA LYS A 679 -37.78 -20.98 12.17
C LYS A 679 -37.60 -22.49 12.03
N GLN A 680 -36.50 -22.93 11.43
CA GLN A 680 -36.22 -24.35 11.27
C GLN A 680 -35.87 -25.03 12.61
N TYR A 681 -35.07 -24.38 13.46
CA TYR A 681 -34.74 -24.87 14.80
C TYR A 681 -36.01 -25.17 15.61
N ARG A 682 -36.97 -24.24 15.66
CA ARG A 682 -38.23 -24.43 16.41
C ARG A 682 -39.09 -25.58 15.88
N LYS A 683 -39.08 -25.81 14.56
CA LYS A 683 -39.84 -26.89 13.92
C LYS A 683 -39.21 -28.28 14.16
N ALA A 684 -37.89 -28.34 14.20
CA ALA A 684 -37.16 -29.59 14.34
C ALA A 684 -37.25 -30.16 15.76
N ARG A 685 -37.44 -31.48 15.87
CA ARG A 685 -37.40 -32.21 17.15
C ARG A 685 -36.08 -32.95 17.38
N ARG A 686 -35.28 -33.14 16.34
CA ARG A 686 -33.97 -33.80 16.38
C ARG A 686 -32.94 -32.90 15.71
N ARG A 687 -32.10 -32.29 16.54
CA ARG A 687 -31.19 -31.21 16.14
C ARG A 687 -29.76 -31.61 16.46
N LEU A 688 -28.90 -31.57 15.45
CA LEU A 688 -27.47 -31.86 15.59
C LEU A 688 -26.67 -30.57 15.46
N PHE A 689 -25.76 -30.34 16.40
CA PHE A 689 -24.84 -29.21 16.42
C PHE A 689 -23.42 -29.74 16.39
N MET A 690 -22.61 -29.22 15.46
CA MET A 690 -21.20 -29.58 15.32
C MET A 690 -20.39 -28.29 15.25
N PHE A 691 -19.59 -28.03 16.27
CA PHE A 691 -18.81 -26.81 16.36
C PHE A 691 -17.33 -27.15 16.38
N ASP A 692 -16.57 -26.53 15.50
CA ASP A 692 -15.14 -26.38 15.72
C ASP A 692 -14.86 -25.46 16.92
N TYR A 693 -13.66 -25.57 17.50
CA TYR A 693 -13.26 -24.82 18.68
C TYR A 693 -12.45 -23.55 18.36
N ASP A 694 -11.31 -23.69 17.69
CA ASP A 694 -10.31 -22.64 17.50
C ASP A 694 -10.66 -21.78 16.30
N GLY A 695 -10.89 -20.48 16.48
CA GLY A 695 -11.34 -19.59 15.40
C GLY A 695 -12.85 -19.62 15.17
N THR A 696 -13.56 -20.59 15.76
CA THR A 696 -15.02 -20.72 15.68
C THR A 696 -15.72 -20.30 16.99
N LEU A 697 -15.43 -20.98 18.11
CA LEU A 697 -16.01 -20.65 19.42
C LEU A 697 -15.12 -19.71 20.23
N THR A 698 -13.82 -19.75 19.98
CA THR A 698 -12.82 -18.88 20.60
C THR A 698 -11.98 -18.20 19.52
N PRO A 699 -11.54 -16.94 19.71
CA PRO A 699 -10.67 -16.28 18.73
C PRO A 699 -9.32 -16.99 18.60
N ILE A 700 -8.75 -17.00 17.39
CA ILE A 700 -7.39 -17.51 17.17
C ILE A 700 -6.38 -16.62 17.90
N VAL A 701 -5.63 -17.21 18.83
CA VAL A 701 -4.58 -16.53 19.60
C VAL A 701 -3.17 -16.98 19.17
N LYS A 702 -2.15 -16.19 19.51
CA LYS A 702 -0.74 -16.48 19.16
C LYS A 702 -0.17 -17.71 19.85
N ASP A 703 -0.61 -17.96 21.08
CA ASP A 703 -0.29 -19.16 21.83
C ASP A 703 -1.56 -20.03 21.89
N PRO A 704 -1.57 -21.21 21.25
CA PRO A 704 -2.72 -22.09 21.29
C PRO A 704 -3.21 -22.37 22.71
N GLN A 705 -2.33 -22.53 23.71
CA GLN A 705 -2.77 -22.83 25.08
C GLN A 705 -3.54 -21.67 25.73
N ALA A 706 -3.38 -20.44 25.24
CA ALA A 706 -4.10 -19.26 25.72
C ALA A 706 -5.51 -19.11 25.14
N ALA A 707 -5.96 -20.03 24.27
CA ALA A 707 -7.30 -20.01 23.66
C ALA A 707 -8.37 -20.51 24.64
N ILE A 708 -8.50 -19.84 25.79
CA ILE A 708 -9.38 -20.25 26.88
C ILE A 708 -10.83 -19.83 26.56
N PRO A 709 -11.84 -20.69 26.75
CA PRO A 709 -13.22 -20.33 26.47
C PRO A 709 -13.74 -19.36 27.53
N SER A 710 -14.40 -18.29 27.09
CA SER A 710 -15.01 -17.34 28.04
C SER A 710 -16.22 -17.93 28.77
N ASP A 711 -16.54 -17.42 29.95
CA ASP A 711 -17.76 -17.78 30.70
C ASP A 711 -19.05 -17.64 29.88
N ARG A 712 -19.04 -16.73 28.91
CA ARG A 712 -20.18 -16.55 28.00
C ARG A 712 -20.33 -17.75 27.06
N VAL A 713 -19.22 -18.28 26.53
CA VAL A 713 -19.21 -19.46 25.67
C VAL A 713 -19.70 -20.68 26.45
N LEU A 714 -19.10 -20.94 27.61
CA LEU A 714 -19.44 -22.11 28.46
C LEU A 714 -20.92 -22.12 28.87
N ARG A 715 -21.45 -20.98 29.35
CA ARG A 715 -22.87 -20.86 29.69
C ARG A 715 -23.79 -21.06 28.49
N THR A 716 -23.38 -20.57 27.32
CA THR A 716 -24.17 -20.71 26.08
C THR A 716 -24.24 -22.17 25.63
N LEU A 717 -23.11 -22.88 25.65
CA LEU A 717 -23.05 -24.30 25.31
C LEU A 717 -23.85 -25.15 26.30
N LYS A 718 -23.71 -24.89 27.61
CA LYS A 718 -24.46 -25.58 28.66
C LYS A 718 -25.98 -25.39 28.52
N SER A 719 -26.43 -24.16 28.25
CA SER A 719 -27.86 -23.90 28.02
C SER A 719 -28.38 -24.55 26.74
N LEU A 720 -27.55 -24.61 25.69
CA LEU A 720 -27.93 -25.28 24.44
C LEU A 720 -28.03 -26.81 24.63
N SER A 721 -27.09 -27.42 25.37
CA SER A 721 -27.03 -28.85 25.61
C SER A 721 -28.05 -29.35 26.64
N ALA A 722 -28.64 -28.45 27.44
CA ALA A 722 -29.69 -28.78 28.40
C ALA A 722 -31.03 -29.19 27.74
N ASP A 723 -31.29 -28.83 26.48
CA ASP A 723 -32.48 -29.31 25.75
C ASP A 723 -32.20 -30.72 25.21
N PRO A 724 -32.92 -31.77 25.66
CA PRO A 724 -32.66 -33.16 25.24
C PRO A 724 -32.92 -33.42 23.75
N ARG A 725 -33.54 -32.47 23.03
CA ARG A 725 -33.68 -32.52 21.56
C ARG A 725 -32.42 -32.12 20.81
N ASN A 726 -31.46 -31.51 21.52
CA ASN A 726 -30.21 -31.01 20.97
C ASN A 726 -29.09 -32.01 21.25
N ALA A 727 -28.41 -32.43 20.19
CA ALA A 727 -27.17 -33.17 20.24
C ALA A 727 -26.03 -32.20 19.94
N VAL A 728 -25.23 -31.83 20.94
CA VAL A 728 -24.19 -30.80 20.79
C VAL A 728 -22.81 -31.43 20.84
N TRP A 729 -22.04 -31.21 19.78
CA TRP A 729 -20.71 -31.78 19.59
C TRP A 729 -19.67 -30.69 19.36
N ILE A 730 -18.55 -30.80 20.09
CA ILE A 730 -17.34 -30.01 19.85
C ILE A 730 -16.34 -30.88 19.12
N ILE A 731 -15.97 -30.50 17.90
CA ILE A 731 -15.04 -31.23 17.03
C ILE A 731 -13.76 -30.39 16.91
N SER A 732 -12.76 -30.72 17.71
CA SER A 732 -11.58 -29.87 17.88
C SER A 732 -10.29 -30.55 17.41
N GLY A 733 -9.32 -29.74 17.00
CA GLY A 733 -7.94 -30.16 16.80
C GLY A 733 -7.14 -30.28 18.11
N ARG A 734 -7.73 -29.93 19.26
CA ARG A 734 -7.14 -30.01 20.60
C ARG A 734 -7.11 -31.43 21.14
N ASP A 735 -6.25 -31.66 22.13
CA ASP A 735 -6.15 -32.96 22.82
C ASP A 735 -7.28 -33.17 23.84
N GLN A 736 -7.34 -34.38 24.40
CA GLN A 736 -8.35 -34.78 25.38
C GLN A 736 -8.25 -33.98 26.67
N ALA A 737 -7.01 -33.77 27.16
CA ALA A 737 -6.76 -33.11 28.43
C ALA A 737 -7.28 -31.67 28.43
N PHE A 738 -7.04 -30.94 27.34
CA PHE A 738 -7.54 -29.59 27.17
C PHE A 738 -9.07 -29.54 27.13
N LEU A 739 -9.71 -30.44 26.36
CA LEU A 739 -11.17 -30.47 26.27
C LEU A 739 -11.82 -30.89 27.59
N ASP A 740 -11.22 -31.83 28.32
CA ASP A 740 -11.69 -32.26 29.65
C ASP A 740 -11.57 -31.14 30.69
N GLU A 741 -10.46 -30.42 30.72
CA GLU A 741 -10.24 -29.29 31.64
C GLU A 741 -11.31 -28.19 31.45
N TRP A 742 -11.55 -27.78 30.21
CA TRP A 742 -12.36 -26.60 29.94
C TRP A 742 -13.84 -26.87 29.67
N MET A 743 -14.19 -28.03 29.12
CA MET A 743 -15.56 -28.39 28.73
C MET A 743 -16.01 -29.74 29.30
N GLY A 744 -15.11 -30.49 29.94
CA GLY A 744 -15.39 -31.82 30.45
C GLY A 744 -16.51 -31.85 31.49
N HIS A 745 -16.64 -30.76 32.26
CA HIS A 745 -17.65 -30.57 33.30
C HIS A 745 -19.09 -30.39 32.80
N ILE A 746 -19.33 -30.34 31.47
CA ILE A 746 -20.66 -30.31 30.86
C ILE A 746 -20.97 -31.72 30.33
N PRO A 747 -21.71 -32.56 31.08
CA PRO A 747 -21.87 -33.97 30.75
C PRO A 747 -22.69 -34.18 29.47
N GLU A 748 -23.56 -33.24 29.08
CA GLU A 748 -24.41 -33.35 27.90
C GLU A 748 -23.66 -33.09 26.57
N LEU A 749 -22.40 -32.64 26.61
CA LEU A 749 -21.59 -32.40 25.41
C LEU A 749 -20.91 -33.68 24.91
N GLY A 750 -20.99 -33.90 23.60
CA GLY A 750 -20.10 -34.81 22.90
C GLY A 750 -18.80 -34.10 22.56
N LEU A 751 -17.66 -34.71 22.86
CA LEU A 751 -16.35 -34.14 22.58
C LEU A 751 -15.61 -35.02 21.58
N SER A 752 -14.97 -34.38 20.61
CA SER A 752 -14.09 -35.04 19.66
C SER A 752 -12.76 -34.30 19.62
N ALA A 753 -11.70 -35.02 19.98
CA ALA A 753 -10.33 -34.49 20.09
C ALA A 753 -9.49 -34.94 18.89
N GLU A 754 -8.40 -34.21 18.65
CA GLU A 754 -7.40 -34.47 17.59
C GLU A 754 -8.06 -34.74 16.22
N HIS A 755 -8.95 -33.83 15.80
CA HIS A 755 -9.67 -33.88 14.51
C HIS A 755 -10.52 -35.14 14.27
N GLY A 756 -10.91 -35.85 15.33
CA GLY A 756 -11.76 -37.04 15.22
C GLY A 756 -11.13 -38.34 15.69
N CYS A 757 -9.90 -38.32 16.21
CA CYS A 757 -9.23 -39.54 16.63
C CYS A 757 -9.74 -40.06 17.97
N PHE A 758 -10.23 -39.17 18.83
CA PHE A 758 -10.81 -39.54 20.10
C PHE A 758 -12.22 -38.97 20.23
N ILE A 759 -13.12 -39.77 20.79
CA ILE A 759 -14.51 -39.40 20.98
C ILE A 759 -14.91 -39.69 22.42
N ARG A 760 -15.51 -38.69 23.07
CA ARG A 760 -16.24 -38.86 24.33
C ARG A 760 -17.72 -38.61 24.06
N LYS A 761 -18.57 -39.62 24.29
CA LYS A 761 -20.01 -39.51 24.05
C LYS A 761 -20.69 -38.68 25.15
N PRO A 762 -21.81 -37.98 24.82
CA PRO A 762 -22.62 -37.32 25.85
C PRO A 762 -23.00 -38.29 26.97
N GLY A 763 -22.81 -37.87 28.21
CA GLY A 763 -23.09 -38.64 29.42
C GLY A 763 -22.05 -39.71 29.78
N SER A 764 -20.95 -39.81 29.03
CA SER A 764 -19.84 -40.72 29.31
C SER A 764 -18.58 -39.94 29.69
N GLU A 765 -17.77 -40.51 30.59
CA GLU A 765 -16.44 -40.00 30.92
C GLU A 765 -15.33 -40.69 30.13
N ASP A 766 -15.64 -41.76 29.41
CA ASP A 766 -14.65 -42.59 28.71
C ASP A 766 -14.38 -42.06 27.29
N TRP A 767 -13.09 -41.93 26.96
CA TRP A 767 -12.63 -41.59 25.60
C TRP A 767 -12.43 -42.86 24.76
N GLU A 768 -13.16 -42.96 23.65
CA GLU A 768 -12.96 -43.99 22.63
C GLU A 768 -11.84 -43.56 21.67
N ASN A 769 -10.78 -44.37 21.54
CA ASN A 769 -9.70 -44.14 20.58
C ASN A 769 -9.98 -44.85 19.25
N LEU A 770 -10.28 -44.07 18.22
CA LEU A 770 -10.57 -44.60 16.89
C LEU A 770 -9.30 -44.96 16.09
N ALA A 771 -8.13 -44.49 16.53
CA ALA A 771 -6.84 -44.72 15.87
C ALA A 771 -6.02 -45.85 16.49
N GLU A 772 -6.54 -46.56 17.49
CA GLU A 772 -5.84 -47.55 18.32
C GLU A 772 -5.23 -48.73 17.53
N ARG A 773 -5.77 -49.03 16.34
CA ARG A 773 -5.30 -50.12 15.45
C ARG A 773 -4.23 -49.68 14.45
N SER A 774 -3.79 -48.43 14.49
CA SER A 774 -2.91 -47.84 13.47
C SER A 774 -1.45 -47.89 13.92
N ASN A 775 -0.54 -48.25 13.00
CA ASN A 775 0.88 -48.26 13.28
C ASN A 775 1.44 -46.82 13.29
N MET A 776 1.88 -46.33 14.45
CA MET A 776 2.42 -44.96 14.64
C MET A 776 3.92 -44.84 14.33
N GLY A 777 4.55 -45.85 13.72
CA GLY A 777 5.98 -45.83 13.36
C GLY A 777 6.41 -44.65 12.48
N TRP A 778 5.47 -44.09 11.70
CA TRP A 778 5.67 -42.90 10.88
C TRP A 778 6.05 -41.65 11.69
N GLN A 779 5.64 -41.54 12.96
CA GLN A 779 5.89 -40.34 13.77
C GLN A 779 7.37 -40.07 13.96
N LYS A 780 8.19 -41.13 14.09
CA LYS A 780 9.64 -40.98 14.23
C LYS A 780 10.27 -40.38 12.96
N GLU A 781 9.91 -40.90 11.78
CA GLU A 781 10.40 -40.38 10.51
C GLU A 781 9.95 -38.92 10.29
N VAL A 782 8.71 -38.57 10.64
CA VAL A 782 8.21 -37.18 10.55
C VAL A 782 8.93 -36.26 11.52
N VAL A 783 9.17 -36.67 12.78
CA VAL A 783 9.91 -35.87 13.75
C VAL A 783 11.32 -35.58 13.25
N ASP A 784 12.02 -36.55 12.66
CA ASP A 784 13.37 -36.34 12.14
C ASP A 784 13.38 -35.30 11.01
N VAL A 785 12.40 -35.36 10.10
CA VAL A 785 12.23 -34.37 9.03
C VAL A 785 11.88 -33.00 9.63
N PHE A 786 10.88 -32.91 10.50
CA PHE A 786 10.49 -31.66 11.15
C PHE A 786 11.62 -31.05 11.96
N GLN A 787 12.44 -31.86 12.64
CA GLN A 787 13.59 -31.39 13.40
C GLN A 787 14.63 -30.74 12.49
N HIS A 788 14.93 -31.37 11.35
CA HIS A 788 15.83 -30.80 10.34
C HIS A 788 15.39 -29.39 9.87
N TYR A 789 14.09 -29.21 9.62
CA TYR A 789 13.55 -27.89 9.21
C TYR A 789 13.42 -26.92 10.39
N THR A 790 13.20 -27.41 11.60
CA THR A 790 13.11 -26.58 12.81
C THR A 790 14.45 -25.90 13.13
N GLU A 791 15.55 -26.66 13.05
CA GLU A 791 16.90 -26.14 13.31
C GLU A 791 17.33 -25.04 12.33
N ARG A 792 16.77 -25.06 11.11
CA ARG A 792 17.08 -24.10 10.04
C ARG A 792 16.11 -22.92 9.99
N THR A 793 14.97 -23.01 10.67
CA THR A 793 13.89 -22.03 10.58
C THR A 793 13.65 -21.38 11.95
N GLN A 794 14.31 -20.24 12.18
CA GLN A 794 14.18 -19.49 13.43
C GLN A 794 12.71 -19.14 13.73
N GLY A 795 12.28 -19.37 14.97
CA GLY A 795 10.89 -19.16 15.40
C GLY A 795 9.93 -20.32 15.09
N SER A 796 10.38 -21.37 14.39
CA SER A 796 9.57 -22.58 14.21
C SER A 796 9.70 -23.56 15.39
N PHE A 797 8.71 -24.41 15.58
CA PHE A 797 8.74 -25.46 16.60
C PHE A 797 7.83 -26.63 16.22
N ILE A 798 8.07 -27.79 16.84
CA ILE A 798 7.28 -29.00 16.63
C ILE A 798 6.31 -29.16 17.80
N GLU A 799 5.02 -29.28 17.49
CA GLU A 799 3.98 -29.73 18.40
C GLU A 799 3.74 -31.23 18.17
N ARG A 800 3.80 -32.00 19.26
CA ARG A 800 3.56 -33.46 19.23
C ARG A 800 2.23 -33.77 19.89
N LYS A 801 1.25 -34.23 19.11
CA LYS A 801 -0.03 -34.76 19.59
C LYS A 801 0.03 -36.30 19.59
N ARG A 802 -0.99 -37.00 20.13
CA ARG A 802 -0.96 -38.47 20.19
C ARG A 802 -0.98 -39.11 18.81
N VAL A 803 -1.75 -38.55 17.87
CA VAL A 803 -1.95 -39.13 16.53
C VAL A 803 -1.56 -38.19 15.39
N ALA A 804 -1.07 -36.99 15.71
CA ALA A 804 -0.70 -35.98 14.74
C ALA A 804 0.60 -35.27 15.17
N LEU A 805 1.37 -34.83 14.17
CA LEU A 805 2.56 -34.01 14.39
C LEU A 805 2.38 -32.72 13.60
N THR A 806 2.56 -31.58 14.27
CA THR A 806 2.38 -30.27 13.65
C THR A 806 3.66 -29.45 13.77
N TRP A 807 4.21 -29.01 12.64
CA TRP A 807 5.32 -28.08 12.60
C TRP A 807 4.80 -26.66 12.39
N HIS A 808 4.99 -25.80 13.39
CA HIS A 808 4.55 -24.42 13.38
C HIS A 808 5.68 -23.51 12.92
N TYR A 809 5.41 -22.64 11.96
CA TYR A 809 6.37 -21.64 11.47
C TYR A 809 5.80 -20.22 11.50
N ARG A 810 4.68 -19.99 12.20
CA ARG A 810 4.02 -18.69 12.31
C ARG A 810 4.90 -17.57 12.88
N ARG A 811 5.88 -17.91 13.72
CA ARG A 811 6.81 -16.92 14.30
C ARG A 811 8.09 -16.75 13.46
N ALA A 812 8.25 -17.52 12.39
CA ALA A 812 9.34 -17.37 11.45
C ALA A 812 9.11 -16.17 10.51
N ASP A 813 10.14 -15.78 9.78
CA ASP A 813 9.98 -14.84 8.67
C ASP A 813 8.93 -15.36 7.67
N PRO A 814 7.92 -14.58 7.24
CA PRO A 814 6.82 -15.11 6.44
C PRO A 814 7.26 -15.71 5.10
N GLU A 815 8.26 -15.11 4.43
CA GLU A 815 8.75 -15.60 3.14
C GLU A 815 9.61 -16.84 3.33
N TYR A 816 10.55 -16.79 4.27
CA TYR A 816 11.46 -17.90 4.53
C TYR A 816 10.74 -19.09 5.19
N GLY A 817 9.83 -18.85 6.13
CA GLY A 817 9.01 -19.86 6.78
C GLY A 817 8.10 -20.58 5.79
N ALA A 818 7.43 -19.84 4.89
CA ALA A 818 6.62 -20.44 3.82
C ALA A 818 7.47 -21.22 2.81
N PHE A 819 8.67 -20.74 2.48
CA PHE A 819 9.62 -21.49 1.66
C PHE A 819 10.03 -22.81 2.32
N GLN A 820 10.45 -22.76 3.58
CA GLN A 820 10.83 -23.94 4.35
C GLN A 820 9.66 -24.91 4.54
N ALA A 821 8.43 -24.41 4.69
CA ALA A 821 7.24 -25.24 4.72
C ALA A 821 7.01 -25.99 3.40
N ARG A 822 7.20 -25.33 2.24
CA ARG A 822 7.08 -26.02 0.95
C ARG A 822 8.13 -27.11 0.79
N GLU A 823 9.37 -26.83 1.16
CA GLU A 823 10.46 -27.82 1.09
C GLU A 823 10.22 -28.98 2.08
N CYS A 824 9.81 -28.67 3.31
CA CYS A 824 9.47 -29.66 4.33
C CYS A 824 8.31 -30.57 3.91
N ARG A 825 7.24 -29.97 3.38
CA ARG A 825 6.11 -30.70 2.83
C ARG A 825 6.54 -31.64 1.71
N LYS A 826 7.33 -31.13 0.75
CA LYS A 826 7.85 -31.94 -0.36
C LYS A 826 8.69 -33.11 0.14
N ALA A 827 9.56 -32.87 1.12
CA ALA A 827 10.37 -33.92 1.75
C ALA A 827 9.49 -35.01 2.40
N LEU A 828 8.43 -34.63 3.12
CA LEU A 828 7.49 -35.55 3.75
C LEU A 828 6.67 -36.34 2.72
N GLU A 829 6.18 -35.68 1.67
CA GLU A 829 5.44 -36.30 0.57
C GLU A 829 6.33 -37.29 -0.21
N ASP A 830 7.61 -36.96 -0.39
CA ASP A 830 8.54 -37.80 -1.13
C ASP A 830 9.11 -38.99 -0.32
N THR A 831 9.00 -38.96 1.00
CA THR A 831 9.57 -39.98 1.91
C THR A 831 8.49 -40.71 2.71
N VAL A 832 7.91 -40.05 3.71
CA VAL A 832 6.99 -40.64 4.68
C VAL A 832 5.67 -41.04 4.02
N ALA A 833 5.06 -40.18 3.20
CA ALA A 833 3.76 -40.43 2.59
C ALA A 833 3.77 -41.57 1.54
N LYS A 834 4.96 -41.96 1.03
CA LYS A 834 5.11 -43.13 0.14
C LYS A 834 5.20 -44.45 0.91
N ARG A 835 5.59 -44.40 2.18
CA ARG A 835 5.83 -45.58 3.04
C ARG A 835 4.67 -45.85 3.99
N TRP A 836 3.97 -44.80 4.39
CA TRP A 836 2.93 -44.82 5.41
C TRP A 836 1.65 -44.19 4.86
N ASP A 837 0.50 -44.69 5.31
CA ASP A 837 -0.82 -44.12 4.97
C ASP A 837 -1.10 -42.86 5.82
N VAL A 838 -0.35 -41.80 5.52
CA VAL A 838 -0.43 -40.49 6.18
C VAL A 838 -0.63 -39.38 5.16
N GLU A 839 -1.37 -38.37 5.57
CA GLU A 839 -1.62 -37.14 4.83
C GLU A 839 -0.76 -36.01 5.41
N VAL A 840 -0.13 -35.23 4.52
CA VAL A 840 0.60 -34.00 4.87
C VAL A 840 -0.24 -32.81 4.48
N MET A 841 -0.73 -32.08 5.47
CA MET A 841 -1.59 -30.92 5.28
C MET A 841 -0.84 -29.63 5.57
N ALA A 842 -1.11 -28.60 4.77
CA ALA A 842 -0.68 -27.24 5.07
C ALA A 842 -1.84 -26.47 5.69
N GLY A 843 -1.66 -25.92 6.89
CA GLY A 843 -2.60 -25.02 7.53
C GLY A 843 -2.08 -23.58 7.60
N LYS A 844 -2.76 -22.72 8.38
CA LYS A 844 -2.42 -21.29 8.55
C LYS A 844 -1.07 -21.13 9.27
N ALA A 845 0.02 -21.11 8.49
CA ALA A 845 1.41 -21.06 8.95
C ALA A 845 1.88 -22.28 9.78
N ASN A 846 1.39 -23.47 9.41
CA ASN A 846 1.86 -24.75 9.94
C ASN A 846 1.80 -25.88 8.88
N LEU A 847 2.49 -26.98 9.16
CA LEU A 847 2.35 -28.25 8.45
C LEU A 847 1.93 -29.32 9.44
N GLU A 848 0.87 -30.06 9.15
CA GLU A 848 0.39 -31.15 9.98
C GLU A 848 0.48 -32.48 9.24
N VAL A 849 1.00 -33.51 9.92
CA VAL A 849 1.00 -34.88 9.42
C VAL A 849 0.12 -35.75 10.32
N ARG A 850 -0.83 -36.46 9.71
CA ARG A 850 -1.78 -37.33 10.39
C ARG A 850 -2.14 -38.55 9.52
N PRO A 851 -2.73 -39.62 10.08
CA PRO A 851 -3.25 -40.74 9.30
C PRO A 851 -4.41 -40.33 8.38
N THR A 852 -4.45 -40.85 7.15
CA THR A 852 -5.43 -40.45 6.11
C THR A 852 -6.89 -40.76 6.49
N PHE A 853 -7.12 -41.78 7.32
CA PHE A 853 -8.46 -42.29 7.60
C PHE A 853 -9.23 -41.51 8.68
N VAL A 854 -8.60 -40.59 9.42
CA VAL A 854 -9.27 -39.81 10.48
C VAL A 854 -9.25 -38.31 10.16
N ASN A 855 -10.41 -37.77 9.82
CA ASN A 855 -10.62 -36.33 9.64
C ASN A 855 -11.98 -35.89 10.21
N LYS A 856 -12.18 -34.57 10.34
CA LYS A 856 -13.43 -34.00 10.88
C LYS A 856 -14.66 -34.41 10.05
N GLY A 857 -14.50 -34.58 8.73
CA GLY A 857 -15.57 -35.05 7.84
C GLY A 857 -16.03 -36.49 8.13
N PHE A 858 -15.13 -37.38 8.55
CA PHE A 858 -15.48 -38.72 9.00
C PHE A 858 -16.35 -38.69 10.26
N ILE A 859 -16.02 -37.83 11.23
CA ILE A 859 -16.83 -37.62 12.43
C ILE A 859 -18.20 -37.04 12.08
N ALA A 860 -18.26 -36.00 11.26
CA ALA A 860 -19.54 -35.44 10.80
C ALA A 860 -20.42 -36.52 10.15
N THR A 861 -19.84 -37.36 9.29
CA THR A 861 -20.51 -38.51 8.66
C THR A 861 -21.05 -39.49 9.69
N ARG A 862 -20.23 -39.85 10.68
CA ARG A 862 -20.58 -40.76 11.76
C ARG A 862 -21.71 -40.21 12.62
N LEU A 863 -21.63 -38.95 13.04
CA LEU A 863 -22.65 -38.31 13.87
C LEU A 863 -24.00 -38.23 13.16
N VAL A 864 -24.02 -37.87 11.87
CA VAL A 864 -25.26 -37.85 11.08
C VAL A 864 -25.88 -39.26 11.00
N ASN A 865 -25.06 -40.30 10.82
CA ASN A 865 -25.53 -41.68 10.79
C ASN A 865 -26.03 -42.16 12.17
N GLU A 866 -25.25 -41.96 13.24
CA GLU A 866 -25.58 -42.38 14.61
C GLU A 866 -26.85 -41.68 15.12
N TYR A 867 -26.96 -40.36 14.97
CA TYR A 867 -28.20 -39.64 15.31
C TYR A 867 -29.35 -39.91 14.33
N GLY A 868 -29.07 -40.55 13.19
CA GLY A 868 -30.03 -41.08 12.24
C GLY A 868 -30.48 -42.53 12.49
N THR A 869 -29.95 -43.24 13.51
CA THR A 869 -30.16 -44.70 13.68
C THR A 869 -31.43 -45.16 14.44
N ALA A 870 -32.40 -44.28 14.70
CA ALA A 870 -33.77 -44.79 14.86
C ALA A 870 -34.29 -45.16 13.46
N PRO A 871 -34.94 -46.33 13.24
CA PRO A 871 -35.29 -46.79 11.89
C PRO A 871 -36.01 -45.71 11.07
N GLY A 872 -35.34 -45.24 10.00
CA GLY A 872 -35.95 -44.45 8.93
C GLY A 872 -36.09 -42.94 9.12
N LYS A 873 -35.35 -42.27 10.03
CA LYS A 873 -35.47 -40.80 10.12
C LYS A 873 -34.13 -40.07 10.32
N THR A 874 -33.75 -39.27 9.33
CA THR A 874 -32.59 -38.36 9.34
C THR A 874 -32.74 -37.21 10.36
N PRO A 875 -31.64 -36.49 10.71
CA PRO A 875 -31.71 -35.24 11.46
C PRO A 875 -32.61 -34.19 10.77
N GLU A 876 -33.43 -33.49 11.53
CA GLU A 876 -34.37 -32.47 11.02
C GLU A 876 -33.76 -31.07 11.00
N PHE A 877 -32.61 -30.91 11.67
CA PHE A 877 -31.82 -29.69 11.74
C PHE A 877 -30.36 -30.03 12.04
N ILE A 878 -29.45 -29.44 11.29
CA ILE A 878 -28.00 -29.53 11.48
C ILE A 878 -27.42 -28.12 11.44
N LEU A 879 -26.67 -27.73 12.47
CA LEU A 879 -25.84 -26.53 12.47
C LEU A 879 -24.38 -26.94 12.62
N CYS A 880 -23.58 -26.72 11.58
CA CYS A 880 -22.16 -27.02 11.51
C CYS A 880 -21.37 -25.73 11.35
N LEU A 881 -20.46 -25.43 12.28
CA LEU A 881 -19.67 -24.20 12.30
C LEU A 881 -18.16 -24.53 12.29
N GLY A 882 -17.40 -23.82 11.47
CA GLY A 882 -15.94 -23.98 11.34
C GLY A 882 -15.27 -22.77 10.67
N ASP A 883 -13.97 -22.56 10.87
CA ASP A 883 -13.23 -21.38 10.38
C ASP A 883 -12.08 -21.73 9.41
N ASP A 884 -11.58 -22.97 9.40
CA ASP A 884 -10.34 -23.33 8.73
C ASP A 884 -10.53 -24.31 7.55
N PHE A 885 -9.43 -24.82 7.01
CA PHE A 885 -9.46 -25.77 5.88
C PHE A 885 -9.88 -27.18 6.32
N THR A 886 -9.60 -27.58 7.57
CA THR A 886 -9.99 -28.90 8.09
C THR A 886 -11.50 -29.00 8.29
N ASP A 887 -12.17 -27.87 8.50
CA ASP A 887 -13.63 -27.81 8.63
C ASP A 887 -14.37 -27.99 7.29
N GLU A 888 -13.71 -27.71 6.17
CA GLU A 888 -14.27 -27.93 4.83
C GLU A 888 -14.61 -29.41 4.61
N ASP A 889 -13.89 -30.34 5.26
CA ASP A 889 -14.23 -31.76 5.24
C ASP A 889 -15.57 -32.05 5.90
N MET A 890 -15.96 -31.30 6.94
CA MET A 890 -17.29 -31.40 7.56
C MET A 890 -18.37 -30.90 6.59
N PHE A 891 -18.16 -29.74 5.96
CA PHE A 891 -19.12 -29.16 5.02
C PHE A 891 -19.30 -30.06 3.80
N ARG A 892 -18.22 -30.61 3.25
CA ARG A 892 -18.24 -31.55 2.13
C ARG A 892 -18.89 -32.88 2.50
N ALA A 893 -18.66 -33.38 3.71
CA ALA A 893 -19.34 -34.57 4.22
C ALA A 893 -20.85 -34.38 4.28
N LEU A 894 -21.32 -33.24 4.79
CA LEU A 894 -22.75 -32.91 4.86
C LEU A 894 -23.43 -32.83 3.48
N LYS A 895 -22.72 -32.36 2.45
CA LYS A 895 -23.23 -32.33 1.06
C LYS A 895 -23.44 -33.72 0.46
N LYS A 896 -22.74 -34.75 0.95
CA LYS A 896 -22.87 -36.13 0.43
C LYS A 896 -24.14 -36.83 0.91
N PHE A 897 -24.77 -36.33 1.97
CA PHE A 897 -26.04 -36.88 2.45
C PHE A 897 -27.22 -36.27 1.69
N ASP A 898 -28.21 -37.10 1.36
CA ASP A 898 -29.48 -36.66 0.76
C ASP A 898 -30.42 -36.08 1.85
N LEU A 899 -30.00 -34.96 2.42
CA LEU A 899 -30.77 -34.20 3.41
C LEU A 899 -31.45 -33.01 2.73
N PRO A 900 -32.68 -32.63 3.14
CA PRO A 900 -33.30 -31.40 2.65
C PRO A 900 -32.38 -30.20 2.91
N ARG A 901 -32.11 -29.39 1.89
CA ARG A 901 -31.18 -28.25 1.99
C ARG A 901 -31.56 -27.26 3.11
N ASP A 902 -32.84 -27.11 3.39
CA ASP A 902 -33.33 -26.24 4.47
C ASP A 902 -33.06 -26.77 5.88
N HIS A 903 -32.61 -28.03 6.02
CA HIS A 903 -32.27 -28.63 7.31
C HIS A 903 -30.79 -28.47 7.65
N VAL A 904 -29.94 -28.09 6.70
CA VAL A 904 -28.48 -28.07 6.87
C VAL A 904 -27.94 -26.64 6.79
N TYR A 905 -27.42 -26.17 7.91
CA TYR A 905 -26.73 -24.89 8.05
C TYR A 905 -25.24 -25.19 8.25
N SER A 906 -24.49 -25.23 7.15
CA SER A 906 -23.02 -25.20 7.20
C SER A 906 -22.59 -23.75 7.14
N VAL A 907 -21.82 -23.32 8.14
CA VAL A 907 -21.50 -21.91 8.35
C VAL A 907 -20.01 -21.78 8.54
N THR A 908 -19.34 -21.05 7.64
CA THR A 908 -17.94 -20.68 7.85
C THR A 908 -17.85 -19.47 8.77
N VAL A 909 -16.90 -19.45 9.69
CA VAL A 909 -16.57 -18.30 10.52
C VAL A 909 -15.34 -17.61 9.94
N GLY A 910 -15.42 -16.30 9.77
CA GLY A 910 -14.39 -15.48 9.13
C GLY A 910 -14.91 -14.71 7.92
N ALA A 911 -14.00 -14.28 7.06
CA ALA A 911 -14.33 -13.39 5.96
C ALA A 911 -15.31 -14.01 4.94
N SER A 912 -16.25 -13.22 4.44
CA SER A 912 -17.35 -13.66 3.57
C SER A 912 -16.94 -14.18 2.19
N SER A 913 -15.71 -13.91 1.73
CA SER A 913 -15.17 -14.53 0.49
C SER A 913 -14.18 -15.66 0.71
N LYS A 914 -14.04 -16.18 1.93
CA LYS A 914 -13.33 -17.45 2.08
C LYS A 914 -14.01 -18.44 1.12
N GLN A 915 -13.27 -18.97 0.15
CA GLN A 915 -13.79 -20.04 -0.70
C GLN A 915 -14.09 -21.22 0.20
N THR A 916 -15.36 -21.59 0.27
CA THR A 916 -15.86 -22.58 1.22
C THR A 916 -16.96 -23.41 0.59
N ASP A 917 -17.07 -24.65 1.03
CA ASP A 917 -18.21 -25.51 0.78
C ASP A 917 -19.42 -25.13 1.67
N ALA A 918 -19.26 -24.26 2.67
CA ALA A 918 -20.33 -23.81 3.55
C ALA A 918 -21.44 -23.03 2.81
N SER A 919 -22.68 -23.14 3.30
CA SER A 919 -23.84 -22.44 2.74
C SER A 919 -24.04 -21.03 3.27
N TRP A 920 -23.45 -20.70 4.41
CA TRP A 920 -23.56 -19.40 5.07
C TRP A 920 -22.23 -18.96 5.68
N HIS A 921 -22.10 -17.67 6.05
CA HIS A 921 -20.97 -17.18 6.82
C HIS A 921 -21.41 -16.36 8.06
N LEU A 922 -20.50 -16.30 9.03
CA LEU A 922 -20.48 -15.37 10.17
C LEU A 922 -19.08 -14.74 10.26
N LEU A 923 -18.99 -13.47 10.64
CA LEU A 923 -17.72 -12.74 10.60
C LEU A 923 -16.78 -13.11 11.75
N GLU A 924 -17.30 -13.18 12.97
CA GLU A 924 -16.49 -13.37 14.17
C GLU A 924 -17.05 -14.46 15.10
N PRO A 925 -16.21 -15.07 15.96
CA PRO A 925 -16.66 -15.99 17.02
C PRO A 925 -17.76 -15.41 17.92
N ALA A 926 -17.75 -14.10 18.13
CA ALA A 926 -18.80 -13.42 18.90
C ALA A 926 -20.20 -13.57 18.25
N ASP A 927 -20.27 -13.54 16.92
CA ASP A 927 -21.51 -13.73 16.16
C ASP A 927 -22.02 -15.17 16.24
N VAL A 928 -21.12 -16.13 16.35
CA VAL A 928 -21.46 -17.54 16.59
C VAL A 928 -22.22 -17.67 17.90
N ILE A 929 -21.64 -17.13 18.98
CA ILE A 929 -22.25 -17.17 20.31
C ILE A 929 -23.57 -16.39 20.33
N GLY A 930 -23.63 -15.21 19.68
CA GLY A 930 -24.88 -14.46 19.54
C GLY A 930 -25.98 -15.25 18.82
N SER A 931 -25.63 -15.95 17.74
CA SER A 931 -26.58 -16.75 16.96
C SER A 931 -27.09 -17.97 17.75
N ILE A 932 -26.22 -18.63 18.52
CA ILE A 932 -26.61 -19.76 19.39
C ILE A 932 -27.50 -19.29 20.55
N GLN A 933 -27.17 -18.16 21.18
CA GLN A 933 -27.97 -17.60 22.29
C GLN A 933 -29.42 -17.33 21.87
N MET A 934 -29.65 -16.86 20.65
CA MET A 934 -31.00 -16.62 20.13
C MET A 934 -31.87 -17.88 20.09
N LEU A 935 -31.27 -19.06 19.92
CA LEU A 935 -32.00 -20.34 19.81
C LEU A 935 -32.75 -20.70 21.11
N PHE A 936 -32.17 -20.42 22.28
CA PHE A 936 -32.77 -20.77 23.58
C PHE A 936 -33.30 -19.57 24.39
N SER A 937 -32.88 -18.33 24.10
CA SER A 937 -33.35 -17.14 24.85
C SER A 937 -34.84 -16.85 24.68
N SER A 938 -35.46 -17.33 23.59
CA SER A 938 -36.89 -17.16 23.34
C SER A 938 -37.77 -18.31 23.86
N ALA A 939 -37.18 -19.34 24.47
CA ALA A 939 -37.94 -20.43 25.10
C ALA A 939 -38.49 -20.05 26.50
N ASN A 940 -37.97 -18.98 27.12
CA ASN A 940 -38.37 -18.50 28.44
C ASN A 940 -39.47 -17.41 28.42
N GLN A 941 -40.10 -17.14 27.26
CA GLN A 941 -41.22 -16.18 27.18
C GLN A 941 -42.61 -16.86 27.10
N ASP A 942 -42.68 -18.19 27.00
CA ASP A 942 -43.94 -18.96 26.94
C ASP A 942 -44.13 -19.90 28.14
N HIS A 943 -43.59 -19.55 29.32
CA HIS A 943 -43.88 -20.22 30.59
C HIS A 943 -44.47 -19.26 31.63
#